data_AF-A0A8H7Z1H3-F1
#
_entry.id   AF-A0A8H7Z1H3-F1
#
_cell.length_a   1.000
_cell.length_b   1.000
_cell.length_c   1.000
_cell.angle_alpha   90.00
_cell.angle_beta   90.00
_cell.angle_gamma   90.00
#
_symmetry.space_group_name_H-M   'P 1'
#
loop_
_entity.id
_entity.type
_entity.pdbx_description
1 polymer ?
#
loop_
_entity_poly.entity_id
_entity_poly.type
_entity_poly.pdbx_seq_one_letter_code
_entity_poly.pdbx_strand_id
1 'polypeptide(L)'
;MIYKSVFAAARINIYRIARPSFIRNFGASSNMASLSKRQETESAIATGTSHELVNRLNQSKSPYVRGHMNNPVAWQMWDAEAIALAKKLNRMVFLSIGYSACHWCHVMEKESFMSPEVAAILNKAFIPIKLDREERPDIDDVYMNYVQATTGSGGWPLNVFLTPDLEPVFGGTYWPGPHSSASSTLGGEGQVTFIDILEKLRDVWQTQQLRCRESAKDITRQLQEFAEEGTYSKLRGAGADEEEDLEVELLEEAYKHFASRYDPVNGGFSRAPKFPTPANLSFLVNLSRFPSAVADIVGYEECAHALEMAIKTLISISRGGIHDHIGHGFARYSVTTDWSLPHFEKMLYDQAQLLGVYTDAFDSAHDPELLGAMYDIAAYITSPPVLSPTGGFHSSEDADSLPTPSDTDKREGAFYVWTHKEFKQILGQRDADVCARHWGVLPDGNVERVNDPHDEFINQNVLNIQTTPGKLAKEFGLSEEEVVRIIKASTEKLREYRESKRVRPALDDKIIVAWNGLAIGALAKCSVVLDNVDRIKAQEFRLAAENAAKFIRQSLFDPASGQLWRIYRGEERGDTPGFADDYAYLISGLIDLYEATFDDSYLQFAEQLQRYLNIYFLAPGPTATPSPTTTTSTSTSTSIDTTTPQSSSAGYYTTPSTLHQTPTHPAPLFRLKAGTDASTPSPNGVIARNLLRLSTLLEDDTYRRLARDTVSAFAVEVMQHPFLFVGLLDAVVGLEVGVKGVVGVIGQNDDVGLGEDEREAAREGDAGVENVEEGLRATTGASPLAAREAVIRRARAEAGSAASTSTAVVSIIDVRTTGDTTVSESAQKSNWLRTRNLLLRDIRPGKNYLLVCEAGTCRVIDI
;
A
#
# COMPACT_ATOMS: atom_id res chain seq x y z
N MET A 1 -16.33 -3.64 7.17
CA MET A 1 -17.32 -3.58 8.28
C MET A 1 -18.29 -2.41 8.11
N ILE A 2 -17.87 -1.23 7.63
CA ILE A 2 -18.75 -0.12 7.18
C ILE A 2 -19.91 -0.60 6.28
N TYR A 3 -19.60 -1.39 5.25
CA TYR A 3 -20.62 -1.97 4.37
C TYR A 3 -21.59 -2.93 5.10
N LYS A 4 -21.25 -3.49 6.27
CA LYS A 4 -22.14 -4.37 7.05
C LYS A 4 -23.03 -3.60 8.04
N SER A 5 -22.55 -2.48 8.61
CA SER A 5 -23.26 -1.65 9.58
C SER A 5 -24.20 -0.65 8.90
N VAL A 6 -23.74 0.09 7.88
CA VAL A 6 -24.57 1.07 7.15
C VAL A 6 -25.60 0.39 6.26
N PHE A 7 -25.22 -0.68 5.57
CA PHE A 7 -26.18 -1.50 4.84
C PHE A 7 -26.95 -2.45 5.75
N ALA A 8 -26.99 -2.33 7.08
CA ALA A 8 -27.89 -3.16 7.89
C ALA A 8 -29.37 -2.82 7.60
N ALA A 9 -29.69 -1.53 7.36
CA ALA A 9 -31.01 -1.07 6.95
C ALA A 9 -31.25 -1.27 5.44
N ALA A 10 -30.25 -0.97 4.60
CA ALA A 10 -30.31 -1.26 3.16
C ALA A 10 -30.33 -2.77 2.88
N ARG A 11 -29.74 -3.62 3.73
CA ARG A 11 -29.83 -5.08 3.66
C ARG A 11 -31.26 -5.55 3.73
N ILE A 12 -32.17 -4.88 4.44
CA ILE A 12 -33.58 -5.30 4.49
C ILE A 12 -34.26 -5.12 3.11
N ASN A 13 -33.84 -4.11 2.32
CA ASN A 13 -34.32 -3.89 0.94
C ASN A 13 -33.49 -4.65 -0.11
N ILE A 14 -32.17 -4.74 0.03
CA ILE A 14 -31.24 -5.48 -0.85
C ILE A 14 -31.43 -7.00 -0.69
N TYR A 15 -31.66 -7.51 0.52
CA TYR A 15 -32.08 -8.90 0.75
C TYR A 15 -33.48 -9.19 0.22
N ARG A 16 -34.34 -8.19 -0.01
CA ARG A 16 -35.65 -8.38 -0.66
C ARG A 16 -35.54 -8.50 -2.19
N ILE A 17 -34.52 -7.89 -2.79
CA ILE A 17 -34.34 -7.82 -4.25
C ILE A 17 -33.34 -8.89 -4.77
N ALA A 18 -32.27 -9.20 -4.02
CA ALA A 18 -31.17 -10.04 -4.52
C ALA A 18 -31.21 -11.51 -4.05
N ARG A 19 -31.84 -11.85 -2.90
CA ARG A 19 -31.79 -13.23 -2.34
C ARG A 19 -33.08 -14.07 -2.36
N PRO A 20 -34.34 -13.57 -2.20
CA PRO A 20 -35.46 -14.48 -1.92
C PRO A 20 -35.97 -15.18 -3.18
N SER A 21 -35.60 -14.70 -4.37
CA SER A 21 -35.96 -15.29 -5.67
C SER A 21 -34.78 -15.92 -6.42
N PHE A 22 -33.53 -15.63 -6.02
CA PHE A 22 -32.33 -16.17 -6.68
C PHE A 22 -31.84 -17.46 -6.02
N ILE A 23 -31.82 -17.53 -4.68
CA ILE A 23 -31.43 -18.76 -3.96
C ILE A 23 -32.60 -19.74 -3.84
N ARG A 24 -33.84 -19.24 -3.69
CA ARG A 24 -35.04 -20.08 -3.47
C ARG A 24 -35.45 -20.91 -4.69
N ASN A 25 -34.92 -20.61 -5.87
CA ASN A 25 -35.16 -21.34 -7.13
C ASN A 25 -34.09 -22.38 -7.46
N PHE A 26 -33.04 -22.56 -6.64
CA PHE A 26 -32.11 -23.69 -6.80
C PHE A 26 -32.71 -25.04 -6.36
N GLY A 27 -33.90 -25.02 -5.72
CA GLY A 27 -34.51 -26.21 -5.10
C GLY A 27 -35.79 -26.75 -5.74
N ALA A 28 -36.18 -26.37 -6.95
CA ALA A 28 -37.46 -26.84 -7.52
C ALA A 28 -37.44 -27.19 -9.02
N SER A 29 -37.64 -28.49 -9.24
CA SER A 29 -38.18 -29.18 -10.43
C SER A 29 -37.29 -29.37 -11.66
N SER A 30 -36.76 -30.59 -11.74
CA SER A 30 -36.75 -31.41 -12.94
C SER A 30 -38.15 -31.47 -13.59
N ASN A 31 -38.22 -31.15 -14.89
CA ASN A 31 -39.14 -31.85 -15.80
C ASN A 31 -38.70 -31.68 -17.24
N MET A 32 -38.22 -32.79 -17.78
CA MET A 32 -37.70 -32.96 -19.13
C MET A 32 -38.86 -33.46 -20.01
N ALA A 33 -39.56 -32.58 -20.72
CA ALA A 33 -40.42 -32.94 -21.86
C ALA A 33 -41.03 -31.70 -22.55
N SER A 34 -40.39 -31.22 -23.63
CA SER A 34 -41.07 -30.83 -24.89
C SER A 34 -40.06 -30.24 -25.89
N LEU A 35 -39.15 -31.07 -26.39
CA LEU A 35 -38.30 -30.75 -27.53
C LEU A 35 -38.80 -31.53 -28.75
N SER A 36 -39.74 -30.98 -29.52
CA SER A 36 -40.01 -31.51 -30.87
C SER A 36 -40.71 -30.57 -31.87
N LYS A 37 -40.74 -29.24 -31.65
CA LYS A 37 -41.48 -28.35 -32.57
C LYS A 37 -40.88 -26.97 -32.87
N ARG A 38 -39.56 -26.82 -32.76
CA ARG A 38 -38.83 -25.58 -33.12
C ARG A 38 -37.77 -25.76 -34.20
N GLN A 39 -37.77 -26.86 -34.94
CA GLN A 39 -36.67 -27.19 -35.86
C GLN A 39 -36.91 -26.84 -37.34
N GLU A 40 -38.03 -26.21 -37.71
CA GLU A 40 -38.35 -25.94 -39.12
C GLU A 40 -38.50 -24.45 -39.49
N THR A 41 -38.13 -23.52 -38.62
CA THR A 41 -38.24 -22.07 -38.91
C THR A 41 -36.94 -21.26 -38.79
N GLU A 42 -35.80 -21.92 -38.52
CA GLU A 42 -34.48 -21.26 -38.41
C GLU A 42 -33.59 -21.41 -39.67
N SER A 43 -34.08 -22.07 -40.73
CA SER A 43 -33.26 -22.36 -41.93
C SER A 43 -33.13 -21.22 -42.95
N ALA A 44 -33.69 -20.02 -42.71
CA ALA A 44 -33.79 -18.99 -43.76
C ALA A 44 -33.29 -17.57 -43.38
N ILE A 45 -32.46 -17.43 -42.34
CA ILE A 45 -31.78 -16.16 -41.99
C ILE A 45 -30.29 -16.39 -41.70
N ALA A 46 -29.63 -17.22 -42.51
CA ALA A 46 -28.20 -17.53 -42.39
C ALA A 46 -27.38 -16.89 -43.53
N THR A 47 -27.44 -15.56 -43.66
CA THR A 47 -26.43 -14.76 -44.35
C THR A 47 -26.28 -13.42 -43.65
N GLY A 48 -25.77 -13.47 -42.42
CA GLY A 48 -25.25 -12.32 -41.68
C GLY A 48 -24.01 -12.82 -40.94
N THR A 49 -22.85 -12.23 -41.22
CA THR A 49 -21.56 -12.58 -40.62
C THR A 49 -21.70 -12.80 -39.11
N SER A 50 -21.42 -14.01 -38.63
CA SER A 50 -21.33 -14.27 -37.19
C SER A 50 -20.22 -13.39 -36.64
N HIS A 51 -20.57 -12.44 -35.77
CA HIS A 51 -19.59 -11.66 -35.01
C HIS A 51 -18.97 -12.57 -33.95
N GLU A 52 -18.11 -13.48 -34.38
CA GLU A 52 -17.33 -14.35 -33.50
C GLU A 52 -16.25 -13.50 -32.84
N LEU A 53 -16.24 -13.49 -31.51
CA LEU A 53 -15.25 -12.76 -30.73
C LEU A 53 -13.88 -13.45 -30.87
N VAL A 54 -12.82 -12.67 -30.94
CA VAL A 54 -11.43 -13.15 -30.94
C VAL A 54 -10.75 -12.65 -29.67
N ASN A 55 -9.89 -13.49 -29.06
CA ASN A 55 -9.08 -13.08 -27.91
C ASN A 55 -8.07 -11.99 -28.34
N ARG A 56 -8.10 -10.83 -27.67
CA ARG A 56 -7.28 -9.65 -27.96
C ARG A 56 -6.13 -9.42 -26.97
N LEU A 57 -5.97 -10.29 -25.95
CA LEU A 57 -5.09 -9.98 -24.81
C LEU A 57 -3.59 -10.04 -25.14
N ASN A 58 -3.20 -10.60 -26.30
CA ASN A 58 -1.82 -10.50 -26.80
C ASN A 58 -1.38 -9.04 -27.06
N GLN A 59 -2.32 -8.10 -27.19
CA GLN A 59 -2.08 -6.67 -27.38
C GLN A 59 -1.73 -5.94 -26.07
N SER A 60 -2.04 -6.53 -24.90
CA SER A 60 -1.85 -5.86 -23.61
C SER A 60 -0.38 -5.81 -23.20
N LYS A 61 0.01 -4.72 -22.50
CA LYS A 61 1.32 -4.58 -21.85
C LYS A 61 1.37 -5.23 -20.46
N SER A 62 0.24 -5.32 -19.75
CA SER A 62 0.15 -5.97 -18.44
C SER A 62 0.55 -7.45 -18.53
N PRO A 63 1.50 -7.93 -17.70
CA PRO A 63 1.83 -9.35 -17.57
C PRO A 63 0.60 -10.19 -17.24
N TYR A 64 -0.22 -9.73 -16.29
CA TYR A 64 -1.43 -10.42 -15.86
C TYR A 64 -2.42 -10.60 -17.01
N VAL A 65 -2.76 -9.51 -17.71
CA VAL A 65 -3.74 -9.58 -18.82
C VAL A 65 -3.18 -10.43 -19.96
N ARG A 66 -1.92 -10.21 -20.36
CA ARG A 66 -1.29 -10.98 -21.43
C ARG A 66 -1.16 -12.47 -21.10
N GLY A 67 -1.02 -12.83 -19.82
CA GLY A 67 -0.98 -14.21 -19.36
C GLY A 67 -2.17 -15.04 -19.86
N HIS A 68 -3.33 -14.40 -20.06
CA HIS A 68 -4.56 -15.05 -20.51
C HIS A 68 -4.77 -15.05 -22.05
N MET A 69 -3.73 -14.73 -22.83
CA MET A 69 -3.84 -14.62 -24.30
C MET A 69 -4.12 -15.96 -25.00
N ASN A 70 -3.81 -17.08 -24.35
CA ASN A 70 -3.99 -18.43 -24.91
C ASN A 70 -5.29 -19.10 -24.45
N ASN A 71 -6.11 -18.43 -23.65
CA ASN A 71 -7.34 -18.99 -23.12
C ASN A 71 -8.37 -19.14 -24.25
N PRO A 72 -9.20 -20.21 -24.22
CA PRO A 72 -10.29 -20.39 -25.18
C PRO A 72 -11.38 -19.31 -25.06
N VAL A 73 -11.45 -18.60 -23.92
CA VAL A 73 -12.28 -17.41 -23.77
C VAL A 73 -11.76 -16.31 -24.71
N ALA A 74 -12.66 -15.75 -25.53
CA ALA A 74 -12.39 -14.68 -26.46
C ALA A 74 -12.32 -13.33 -25.75
N TRP A 75 -11.35 -13.20 -24.85
CA TRP A 75 -11.16 -12.04 -23.98
C TRP A 75 -10.97 -10.74 -24.76
N GLN A 76 -11.60 -9.68 -24.27
CA GLN A 76 -11.48 -8.31 -24.76
C GLN A 76 -10.71 -7.45 -23.74
N MET A 77 -10.13 -6.35 -24.21
CA MET A 77 -9.54 -5.32 -23.33
C MET A 77 -10.62 -4.37 -22.81
N TRP A 78 -10.35 -3.67 -21.71
CA TRP A 78 -11.20 -2.58 -21.22
C TRP A 78 -10.98 -1.32 -22.07
N ASP A 79 -11.63 -1.26 -23.23
CA ASP A 79 -11.52 -0.14 -24.17
C ASP A 79 -12.89 0.26 -24.77
N ALA A 80 -12.93 1.36 -25.51
CA ALA A 80 -14.18 1.83 -26.12
C ALA A 80 -14.72 0.86 -27.17
N GLU A 81 -13.87 0.05 -27.81
CA GLU A 81 -14.29 -0.95 -28.80
C GLU A 81 -15.12 -2.05 -28.14
N ALA A 82 -14.64 -2.63 -27.04
CA ALA A 82 -15.34 -3.67 -26.29
C ALA A 82 -16.67 -3.16 -25.71
N ILE A 83 -16.69 -1.93 -25.19
CA ILE A 83 -17.90 -1.31 -24.63
C ILE A 83 -18.92 -0.99 -25.74
N ALA A 84 -18.46 -0.43 -26.87
CA ALA A 84 -19.33 -0.17 -28.01
C ALA A 84 -19.91 -1.49 -28.57
N LEU A 85 -19.13 -2.57 -28.55
CA LEU A 85 -19.59 -3.89 -28.95
C LEU A 85 -20.66 -4.45 -28.01
N ALA A 86 -20.47 -4.31 -26.68
CA ALA A 86 -21.48 -4.68 -25.69
C ALA A 86 -22.81 -3.94 -25.93
N LYS A 87 -22.75 -2.64 -26.25
CA LYS A 87 -23.93 -1.82 -26.59
C LYS A 87 -24.58 -2.27 -27.89
N LYS A 88 -23.78 -2.46 -28.95
CA LYS A 88 -24.26 -2.87 -30.28
C LYS A 88 -24.95 -4.24 -30.24
N LEU A 89 -24.38 -5.20 -29.53
CA LEU A 89 -24.90 -6.55 -29.43
C LEU A 89 -25.94 -6.72 -28.31
N ASN A 90 -26.14 -5.70 -27.47
CA ASN A 90 -26.97 -5.74 -26.27
C ASN A 90 -26.66 -6.96 -25.37
N ARG A 91 -25.37 -7.23 -25.17
CA ARG A 91 -24.87 -8.33 -24.33
C ARG A 91 -24.29 -7.78 -23.04
N MET A 92 -24.46 -8.50 -21.94
CA MET A 92 -23.80 -8.15 -20.69
C MET A 92 -22.28 -8.26 -20.83
N VAL A 93 -21.57 -7.39 -20.15
CA VAL A 93 -20.12 -7.51 -19.97
C VAL A 93 -19.86 -8.48 -18.83
N PHE A 94 -18.97 -9.43 -19.03
CA PHE A 94 -18.38 -10.21 -17.94
C PHE A 94 -16.99 -9.65 -17.68
N LEU A 95 -16.84 -8.90 -16.59
CA LEU A 95 -15.58 -8.28 -16.19
C LEU A 95 -14.87 -9.17 -15.15
N SER A 96 -13.65 -9.61 -15.47
CA SER A 96 -12.78 -10.35 -14.55
C SER A 96 -11.53 -9.53 -14.25
N ILE A 97 -11.34 -9.17 -12.98
CA ILE A 97 -10.26 -8.31 -12.48
C ILE A 97 -9.34 -9.12 -11.56
N GLY A 98 -8.03 -8.93 -11.68
CA GLY A 98 -7.02 -9.51 -10.79
C GLY A 98 -5.64 -8.92 -11.03
N TYR A 99 -4.59 -9.62 -10.59
CA TYR A 99 -3.18 -9.21 -10.71
C TYR A 99 -2.28 -10.44 -10.83
N SER A 100 -1.05 -10.25 -11.30
CA SER A 100 -0.19 -11.34 -11.75
C SER A 100 0.23 -12.33 -10.67
N ALA A 101 0.38 -11.86 -9.43
CA ALA A 101 0.87 -12.69 -8.32
C ALA A 101 -0.22 -13.52 -7.61
N CYS A 102 -1.48 -13.34 -7.97
CA CYS A 102 -2.61 -13.90 -7.24
C CYS A 102 -2.81 -15.40 -7.47
N HIS A 103 -2.55 -16.23 -6.46
CA HIS A 103 -2.80 -17.67 -6.51
C HIS A 103 -4.24 -18.02 -6.96
N TRP A 104 -5.25 -17.42 -6.32
CA TRP A 104 -6.66 -17.68 -6.66
C TRP A 104 -7.05 -17.25 -8.08
N CYS A 105 -6.33 -16.30 -8.69
CA CYS A 105 -6.54 -15.95 -10.10
C CYS A 105 -6.05 -17.08 -11.01
N HIS A 106 -4.90 -17.71 -10.70
CA HIS A 106 -4.38 -18.87 -11.43
C HIS A 106 -5.28 -20.09 -11.29
N VAL A 107 -5.79 -20.36 -10.07
CA VAL A 107 -6.76 -21.42 -9.82
C VAL A 107 -8.01 -21.22 -10.70
N MET A 108 -8.59 -20.01 -10.68
CA MET A 108 -9.77 -19.73 -11.50
C MET A 108 -9.48 -19.81 -13.00
N GLU A 109 -8.29 -19.39 -13.45
CA GLU A 109 -7.89 -19.58 -14.83
C GLU A 109 -7.89 -21.06 -15.22
N LYS A 110 -7.17 -21.89 -14.47
CA LYS A 110 -6.97 -23.31 -14.77
C LYS A 110 -8.28 -24.06 -14.78
N GLU A 111 -9.13 -23.82 -13.79
CA GLU A 111 -10.38 -24.56 -13.62
C GLU A 111 -11.53 -24.03 -14.48
N SER A 112 -11.58 -22.72 -14.71
CA SER A 112 -12.72 -22.08 -15.38
C SER A 112 -12.35 -21.52 -16.75
N PHE A 113 -11.38 -20.62 -16.84
CA PHE A 113 -11.12 -19.90 -18.10
C PHE A 113 -10.42 -20.75 -19.18
N MET A 114 -9.79 -21.87 -18.79
CA MET A 114 -9.26 -22.88 -19.71
C MET A 114 -10.29 -23.94 -20.11
N SER A 115 -11.46 -23.98 -19.47
CA SER A 115 -12.52 -24.95 -19.81
C SER A 115 -13.20 -24.55 -21.14
N PRO A 116 -13.26 -25.46 -22.14
CA PRO A 116 -14.01 -25.22 -23.38
C PRO A 116 -15.50 -24.96 -23.14
N GLU A 117 -16.08 -25.56 -22.08
CA GLU A 117 -17.49 -25.42 -21.73
C GLU A 117 -17.80 -24.00 -21.25
N VAL A 118 -17.00 -23.50 -20.31
CA VAL A 118 -17.09 -22.12 -19.79
C VAL A 118 -16.85 -21.12 -20.92
N ALA A 119 -15.81 -21.34 -21.74
CA ALA A 119 -15.49 -20.47 -22.86
C ALA A 119 -16.61 -20.40 -23.91
N ALA A 120 -17.25 -21.52 -24.22
CA ALA A 120 -18.37 -21.55 -25.17
C ALA A 120 -19.54 -20.68 -24.69
N ILE A 121 -19.86 -20.70 -23.39
CA ILE A 121 -20.93 -19.87 -22.82
C ILE A 121 -20.51 -18.39 -22.84
N LEU A 122 -19.31 -18.07 -22.36
CA LEU A 122 -18.79 -16.69 -22.30
C LEU A 122 -18.75 -16.04 -23.69
N ASN A 123 -18.14 -16.70 -24.67
CA ASN A 123 -17.95 -16.17 -26.02
C ASN A 123 -19.29 -15.93 -26.75
N LYS A 124 -20.30 -16.76 -26.46
CA LYS A 124 -21.61 -16.68 -27.11
C LYS A 124 -22.55 -15.67 -26.45
N ALA A 125 -22.60 -15.61 -25.13
CA ALA A 125 -23.63 -14.88 -24.39
C ALA A 125 -23.17 -13.53 -23.83
N PHE A 126 -21.86 -13.29 -23.68
CA PHE A 126 -21.31 -12.13 -22.99
C PHE A 126 -20.25 -11.41 -23.84
N ILE A 127 -19.80 -10.25 -23.36
CA ILE A 127 -18.54 -9.62 -23.76
C ILE A 127 -17.55 -9.83 -22.61
N PRO A 128 -16.66 -10.84 -22.67
CA PRO A 128 -15.70 -11.11 -21.60
C PRO A 128 -14.55 -10.11 -21.65
N ILE A 129 -14.32 -9.36 -20.57
CA ILE A 129 -13.24 -8.36 -20.43
C ILE A 129 -12.32 -8.78 -19.29
N LYS A 130 -11.00 -8.72 -19.53
CA LYS A 130 -9.97 -8.98 -18.52
C LYS A 130 -9.27 -7.67 -18.14
N LEU A 131 -9.09 -7.42 -16.85
CA LEU A 131 -8.50 -6.18 -16.34
C LEU A 131 -7.45 -6.43 -15.24
N ASP A 132 -6.33 -5.72 -15.33
CA ASP A 132 -5.32 -5.65 -14.28
C ASP A 132 -5.68 -4.54 -13.28
N ARG A 133 -5.89 -4.90 -12.01
CA ARG A 133 -6.19 -3.91 -10.95
C ARG A 133 -5.02 -2.98 -10.66
N GLU A 134 -3.80 -3.40 -10.94
CA GLU A 134 -2.61 -2.59 -10.68
C GLU A 134 -2.48 -1.46 -11.70
N GLU A 135 -2.96 -1.69 -12.93
CA GLU A 135 -3.08 -0.66 -13.96
C GLU A 135 -4.32 0.20 -13.76
N ARG A 136 -5.46 -0.39 -13.38
CA ARG A 136 -6.77 0.30 -13.28
C ARG A 136 -7.47 0.11 -11.93
N PRO A 137 -6.86 0.58 -10.82
CA PRO A 137 -7.49 0.54 -9.50
C PRO A 137 -8.79 1.35 -9.45
N ASP A 138 -8.90 2.41 -10.24
CA ASP A 138 -10.10 3.24 -10.37
C ASP A 138 -11.35 2.47 -10.80
N ILE A 139 -11.17 1.40 -11.58
CA ILE A 139 -12.24 0.51 -12.02
C ILE A 139 -12.45 -0.62 -11.00
N ASP A 140 -11.36 -1.21 -10.50
CA ASP A 140 -11.37 -2.26 -9.46
C ASP A 140 -12.16 -1.82 -8.22
N ASP A 141 -11.88 -0.62 -7.70
CA ASP A 141 -12.47 -0.12 -6.46
C ASP A 141 -14.00 0.04 -6.56
N VAL A 142 -14.52 0.53 -7.69
CA VAL A 142 -15.98 0.69 -7.92
C VAL A 142 -16.68 -0.66 -7.82
N TYR A 143 -16.13 -1.67 -8.49
CA TYR A 143 -16.74 -2.99 -8.56
C TYR A 143 -16.46 -3.84 -7.32
N MET A 144 -15.33 -3.64 -6.65
CA MET A 144 -15.03 -4.22 -5.35
C MET A 144 -16.01 -3.71 -4.30
N ASN A 145 -16.30 -2.40 -4.28
CA ASN A 145 -17.30 -1.81 -3.41
C ASN A 145 -18.69 -2.41 -3.65
N TYR A 146 -19.09 -2.61 -4.91
CA TYR A 146 -20.33 -3.30 -5.25
C TYR A 146 -20.39 -4.73 -4.67
N VAL A 147 -19.34 -5.54 -4.88
CA VAL A 147 -19.30 -6.93 -4.40
C VAL A 147 -19.28 -6.99 -2.88
N GLN A 148 -18.53 -6.12 -2.22
CA GLN A 148 -18.50 -6.04 -0.75
C GLN A 148 -19.85 -5.62 -0.17
N ALA A 149 -20.52 -4.64 -0.77
CA ALA A 149 -21.84 -4.18 -0.33
C ALA A 149 -22.92 -5.26 -0.49
N THR A 150 -22.89 -6.01 -1.59
CA THR A 150 -23.92 -7.01 -1.92
C THR A 150 -23.69 -8.38 -1.28
N THR A 151 -22.43 -8.81 -1.12
CA THR A 151 -22.07 -10.13 -0.60
C THR A 151 -21.56 -10.11 0.85
N GLY A 152 -21.04 -8.97 1.31
CA GLY A 152 -20.44 -8.81 2.64
C GLY A 152 -18.97 -9.24 2.74
N SER A 153 -18.35 -9.64 1.63
CA SER A 153 -16.94 -9.98 1.47
C SER A 153 -16.42 -9.51 0.11
N GLY A 154 -15.11 -9.45 -0.07
CA GLY A 154 -14.49 -9.11 -1.33
C GLY A 154 -13.12 -9.77 -1.43
N GLY A 155 -12.52 -9.73 -2.61
CA GLY A 155 -11.23 -10.35 -2.90
C GLY A 155 -11.06 -10.60 -4.38
N TRP A 156 -9.87 -11.07 -4.76
CA TRP A 156 -9.55 -11.42 -6.14
C TRP A 156 -9.44 -12.95 -6.29
N PRO A 157 -9.79 -13.52 -7.45
CA PRO A 157 -10.28 -12.85 -8.66
C PRO A 157 -11.65 -12.22 -8.46
N LEU A 158 -11.83 -10.98 -8.92
CA LEU A 158 -13.08 -10.24 -8.83
C LEU A 158 -13.86 -10.40 -10.14
N ASN A 159 -15.06 -10.95 -10.09
CA ASN A 159 -15.86 -11.27 -11.26
C ASN A 159 -17.23 -10.58 -11.20
N VAL A 160 -17.54 -9.74 -12.18
CA VAL A 160 -18.76 -8.92 -12.17
C VAL A 160 -19.44 -8.93 -13.53
N PHE A 161 -20.75 -9.08 -13.53
CA PHE A 161 -21.60 -8.98 -14.70
C PHE A 161 -22.22 -7.61 -14.76
N LEU A 162 -21.98 -6.89 -15.85
CA LEU A 162 -22.41 -5.51 -16.04
C LEU A 162 -23.41 -5.41 -17.19
N THR A 163 -24.28 -4.41 -17.12
CA THR A 163 -25.07 -3.99 -18.28
C THR A 163 -24.14 -3.45 -19.39
N PRO A 164 -24.61 -3.29 -20.64
CA PRO A 164 -23.85 -2.59 -21.68
C PRO A 164 -23.46 -1.15 -21.34
N ASP A 165 -24.10 -0.57 -20.31
CA ASP A 165 -23.81 0.76 -19.77
C ASP A 165 -22.90 0.69 -18.53
N LEU A 166 -22.31 -0.48 -18.28
CA LEU A 166 -21.32 -0.79 -17.23
C LEU A 166 -21.85 -0.85 -15.80
N GLU A 167 -23.15 -0.63 -15.60
CA GLU A 167 -23.79 -0.73 -14.29
C GLU A 167 -23.78 -2.21 -13.79
N PRO A 168 -23.36 -2.49 -12.55
CA PRO A 168 -23.23 -3.86 -12.05
C PRO A 168 -24.58 -4.53 -11.76
N VAL A 169 -24.73 -5.77 -12.21
CA VAL A 169 -25.94 -6.60 -12.06
C VAL A 169 -25.73 -7.71 -11.02
N PHE A 170 -24.58 -8.39 -11.06
CA PHE A 170 -24.23 -9.48 -10.16
C PHE A 170 -22.70 -9.60 -10.08
N GLY A 171 -22.17 -10.04 -8.95
CA GLY A 171 -20.73 -10.26 -8.82
C GLY A 171 -20.34 -11.12 -7.62
N GLY A 172 -19.09 -11.56 -7.64
CA GLY A 172 -18.49 -12.39 -6.60
C GLY A 172 -16.99 -12.53 -6.81
N THR A 173 -16.36 -13.36 -5.99
CA THR A 173 -14.92 -13.63 -6.06
C THR A 173 -14.66 -14.89 -6.88
N TYR A 174 -14.17 -15.96 -6.25
CA TYR A 174 -13.92 -17.25 -6.88
C TYR A 174 -15.21 -18.08 -6.99
N TRP A 175 -15.42 -18.68 -8.16
CA TRP A 175 -16.46 -19.67 -8.41
C TRP A 175 -15.83 -20.95 -8.97
N PRO A 176 -16.14 -22.14 -8.41
CA PRO A 176 -15.53 -23.39 -8.87
C PRO A 176 -15.82 -23.69 -10.34
N GLY A 177 -14.79 -24.16 -11.04
CA GLY A 177 -14.94 -24.69 -12.40
C GLY A 177 -15.67 -26.05 -12.43
N PRO A 178 -16.07 -26.54 -13.63
CA PRO A 178 -16.84 -27.77 -13.79
C PRO A 178 -16.14 -29.05 -13.28
N HIS A 179 -14.82 -29.02 -13.11
CA HIS A 179 -14.02 -30.17 -12.67
C HIS A 179 -13.26 -29.93 -11.36
N SER A 180 -13.61 -28.88 -10.61
CA SER A 180 -12.88 -28.53 -9.38
C SER A 180 -13.06 -29.60 -8.31
N SER A 181 -11.93 -30.08 -7.75
CA SER A 181 -11.91 -30.99 -6.60
C SER A 181 -12.34 -30.29 -5.30
N ALA A 182 -12.20 -28.97 -5.22
CA ALA A 182 -12.60 -28.14 -4.07
C ALA A 182 -14.13 -28.19 -3.81
N SER A 183 -14.91 -28.59 -4.82
CA SER A 183 -16.36 -28.86 -4.72
C SER A 183 -16.70 -29.96 -3.69
N SER A 184 -15.73 -30.80 -3.32
CA SER A 184 -15.93 -31.92 -2.39
C SER A 184 -15.43 -31.67 -0.96
N THR A 185 -14.53 -30.70 -0.73
CA THR A 185 -13.82 -30.50 0.55
C THR A 185 -14.30 -29.32 1.38
N LEU A 186 -14.99 -28.33 0.79
CA LEU A 186 -15.57 -27.17 1.51
C LEU A 186 -16.95 -27.45 2.17
N GLY A 187 -17.36 -28.72 2.24
CA GLY A 187 -18.40 -29.17 3.18
C GLY A 187 -19.86 -28.82 2.86
N GLY A 188 -20.20 -28.49 1.61
CA GLY A 188 -21.59 -28.26 1.20
C GLY A 188 -22.02 -29.14 0.03
N GLU A 189 -22.97 -30.06 0.25
CA GLU A 189 -23.74 -30.65 -0.86
C GLU A 189 -24.45 -29.50 -1.61
N GLY A 190 -24.15 -29.32 -2.91
CA GLY A 190 -24.85 -28.37 -3.80
C GLY A 190 -24.17 -27.02 -4.05
N GLN A 191 -22.84 -26.96 -4.09
CA GLN A 191 -22.13 -25.73 -4.43
C GLN A 191 -22.41 -25.29 -5.88
N VAL A 192 -22.84 -24.03 -6.06
CA VAL A 192 -23.14 -23.44 -7.37
C VAL A 192 -21.83 -23.29 -8.16
N THR A 193 -21.75 -23.93 -9.32
CA THR A 193 -20.58 -23.87 -10.21
C THR A 193 -20.57 -22.59 -11.04
N PHE A 194 -19.43 -22.27 -11.65
CA PHE A 194 -19.38 -21.12 -12.55
C PHE A 194 -20.29 -21.30 -13.79
N ILE A 195 -20.49 -22.52 -14.27
CA ILE A 195 -21.44 -22.82 -15.36
C ILE A 195 -22.86 -22.43 -14.94
N ASP A 196 -23.30 -22.84 -13.74
CA ASP A 196 -24.64 -22.53 -13.24
C ASP A 196 -24.89 -21.02 -13.20
N ILE A 197 -23.88 -20.24 -12.79
CA ILE A 197 -23.95 -18.77 -12.75
C ILE A 197 -24.07 -18.19 -14.15
N LEU A 198 -23.24 -18.65 -15.09
CA LEU A 198 -23.24 -18.16 -16.47
C LEU A 198 -24.57 -18.44 -17.18
N GLU A 199 -25.09 -19.65 -17.05
CA GLU A 199 -26.38 -20.01 -17.63
C GLU A 199 -27.51 -19.22 -17.02
N LYS A 200 -27.51 -19.07 -15.69
CA LYS A 200 -28.54 -18.31 -14.99
C LYS A 200 -28.56 -16.84 -15.44
N LEU A 201 -27.41 -16.21 -15.56
CA LEU A 201 -27.33 -14.80 -15.95
C LEU A 201 -27.62 -14.58 -17.43
N ARG A 202 -27.24 -15.52 -18.31
CA ARG A 202 -27.69 -15.52 -19.71
C ARG A 202 -29.21 -15.50 -19.79
N ASP A 203 -29.87 -16.42 -19.08
CA ASP A 203 -31.32 -16.59 -19.15
C ASP A 203 -32.05 -15.40 -18.51
N VAL A 204 -31.53 -14.87 -17.39
CA VAL A 204 -32.08 -13.69 -16.73
C VAL A 204 -31.95 -12.45 -17.61
N TRP A 205 -30.83 -12.25 -18.31
CA TRP A 205 -30.68 -11.12 -19.24
C TRP A 205 -31.66 -11.20 -20.41
N GLN A 206 -31.88 -12.40 -20.97
CA GLN A 206 -32.81 -12.61 -22.08
C GLN A 206 -34.28 -12.43 -21.68
N THR A 207 -34.66 -12.86 -20.46
CA THR A 207 -36.07 -12.91 -20.04
C THR A 207 -36.50 -11.73 -19.16
N GLN A 208 -35.57 -11.08 -18.45
CA GLN A 208 -35.85 -10.05 -17.45
C GLN A 208 -34.97 -8.80 -17.62
N GLN A 209 -34.58 -8.47 -18.85
CA GLN A 209 -33.62 -7.41 -19.15
C GLN A 209 -33.96 -6.06 -18.49
N LEU A 210 -35.22 -5.62 -18.56
CA LEU A 210 -35.66 -4.34 -17.99
C LEU A 210 -35.42 -4.29 -16.48
N ARG A 211 -35.76 -5.37 -15.78
CA ARG A 211 -35.56 -5.50 -14.33
C ARG A 211 -34.07 -5.48 -13.96
N CYS A 212 -33.21 -6.10 -14.76
CA CYS A 212 -31.76 -6.04 -14.55
C CYS A 212 -31.25 -4.61 -14.65
N ARG A 213 -31.70 -3.85 -15.66
CA ARG A 213 -31.29 -2.46 -15.87
C ARG A 213 -31.78 -1.54 -14.74
N GLU A 214 -33.03 -1.69 -14.32
CA GLU A 214 -33.59 -0.92 -13.19
C GLU A 214 -32.83 -1.21 -11.90
N SER A 215 -32.61 -2.49 -11.57
CA SER A 215 -31.87 -2.88 -10.37
C SER A 215 -30.41 -2.43 -10.41
N ALA A 216 -29.76 -2.49 -11.57
CA ALA A 216 -28.37 -2.04 -11.73
C ALA A 216 -28.27 -0.52 -11.53
N LYS A 217 -29.20 0.26 -12.10
CA LYS A 217 -29.31 1.71 -11.87
C LYS A 217 -29.51 2.07 -10.41
N ASP A 218 -30.46 1.40 -9.75
CA ASP A 218 -30.77 1.67 -8.35
C ASP A 218 -29.58 1.40 -7.43
N ILE A 219 -28.83 0.32 -7.66
CA ILE A 219 -27.63 0.00 -6.88
C ILE A 219 -26.48 0.95 -7.22
N THR A 220 -26.31 1.28 -8.50
CA THR A 220 -25.26 2.23 -8.95
C THR A 220 -25.49 3.60 -8.30
N ARG A 221 -26.73 4.09 -8.27
CA ARG A 221 -27.08 5.34 -7.57
C ARG A 221 -26.74 5.25 -6.08
N GLN A 222 -27.10 4.16 -5.40
CA GLN A 222 -26.78 3.98 -3.96
C GLN A 222 -25.27 3.95 -3.70
N LEU A 223 -24.49 3.30 -4.57
CA LEU A 223 -23.03 3.28 -4.46
C LEU A 223 -22.42 4.65 -4.74
N GLN A 224 -22.99 5.40 -5.70
CA GLN A 224 -22.56 6.77 -5.98
C GLN A 224 -22.90 7.69 -4.81
N GLU A 225 -24.11 7.63 -4.26
CA GLU A 225 -24.51 8.37 -3.06
C GLU A 225 -23.55 8.06 -1.89
N PHE A 226 -23.21 6.79 -1.68
CA PHE A 226 -22.23 6.38 -0.66
C PHE A 226 -20.79 6.81 -0.97
N ALA A 227 -20.39 6.88 -2.25
CA ALA A 227 -19.08 7.38 -2.64
C ALA A 227 -18.98 8.92 -2.53
N GLU A 228 -20.12 9.59 -2.61
CA GLU A 228 -20.31 11.03 -2.39
C GLU A 228 -20.53 11.39 -0.91
N GLU A 229 -20.89 10.42 -0.06
CA GLU A 229 -20.80 10.55 1.39
C GLU A 229 -19.38 11.00 1.78
N GLY A 230 -19.32 11.92 2.75
CA GLY A 230 -18.31 12.95 2.87
C GLY A 230 -18.60 14.30 2.16
N THR A 231 -19.81 14.46 1.61
CA THR A 231 -20.34 15.76 1.11
C THR A 231 -21.64 16.18 1.83
N TYR A 232 -22.23 15.31 2.65
CA TYR A 232 -23.53 15.50 3.29
C TYR A 232 -23.45 16.01 4.74
N SER A 233 -22.91 17.22 4.93
CA SER A 233 -23.08 17.99 6.19
C SER A 233 -24.53 18.51 6.39
N LYS A 234 -25.43 18.41 5.38
CA LYS A 234 -26.74 19.11 5.35
C LYS A 234 -27.99 18.36 5.85
N LEU A 235 -27.89 17.15 6.43
CA LEU A 235 -29.09 16.44 6.94
C LEU A 235 -29.38 16.60 8.45
N ARG A 236 -28.72 17.53 9.13
CA ARG A 236 -29.25 18.12 10.38
C ARG A 236 -29.73 19.54 10.09
N GLY A 237 -31.01 19.79 10.43
CA GLY A 237 -31.76 20.95 10.01
C GLY A 237 -31.20 22.29 10.47
N ALA A 238 -31.62 23.35 9.77
CA ALA A 238 -31.37 24.76 10.09
C ALA A 238 -31.50 25.02 11.61
N GLY A 239 -30.34 25.18 12.27
CA GLY A 239 -30.25 25.35 13.72
C GLY A 239 -28.93 24.90 14.39
N ALA A 240 -27.98 24.28 13.67
CA ALA A 240 -26.66 23.95 14.20
C ALA A 240 -25.58 24.84 13.54
N ASP A 241 -25.23 25.93 14.22
CA ASP A 241 -24.11 26.83 13.89
C ASP A 241 -22.78 26.36 14.53
N GLU A 242 -22.60 25.05 14.74
CA GLU A 242 -21.34 24.48 15.22
C GLU A 242 -20.89 23.42 14.20
N GLU A 243 -19.74 23.66 13.53
CA GLU A 243 -18.98 22.61 12.86
C GLU A 243 -18.67 21.56 13.95
N GLU A 244 -19.20 20.33 13.84
CA GLU A 244 -18.82 19.24 14.74
C GLU A 244 -17.36 18.87 14.39
N ASP A 245 -16.41 19.50 15.09
CA ASP A 245 -14.98 19.23 14.94
C ASP A 245 -14.66 17.79 15.39
N LEU A 246 -13.73 17.14 14.70
CA LEU A 246 -13.26 15.81 15.09
C LEU A 246 -12.28 15.92 16.25
N GLU A 247 -12.58 15.23 17.34
CA GLU A 247 -11.82 15.32 18.58
C GLU A 247 -10.82 14.16 18.75
N VAL A 248 -9.82 14.35 19.61
CA VAL A 248 -8.76 13.36 19.89
C VAL A 248 -9.33 12.11 20.60
N GLU A 249 -10.48 12.23 21.26
CA GLU A 249 -11.25 11.19 21.93
C GLU A 249 -11.60 10.02 20.98
N LEU A 250 -11.70 10.28 19.67
CA LEU A 250 -11.94 9.25 18.65
C LEU A 250 -10.79 8.22 18.56
N LEU A 251 -9.58 8.59 18.99
CA LEU A 251 -8.45 7.66 19.09
C LEU A 251 -8.71 6.60 20.18
N GLU A 252 -9.36 6.97 21.29
CA GLU A 252 -9.72 6.03 22.36
C GLU A 252 -10.75 5.01 21.86
N GLU A 253 -11.73 5.44 21.07
CA GLU A 253 -12.72 4.55 20.46
C GLU A 253 -12.08 3.57 19.46
N ALA A 254 -11.18 4.07 18.61
CA ALA A 254 -10.41 3.23 17.69
C ALA A 254 -9.54 2.22 18.45
N TYR A 255 -8.86 2.66 19.51
CA TYR A 255 -8.10 1.77 20.40
C TYR A 255 -8.97 0.67 21.01
N LYS A 256 -10.11 1.02 21.61
CA LYS A 256 -11.06 0.07 22.23
C LYS A 256 -11.52 -0.98 21.21
N HIS A 257 -11.73 -0.58 19.95
CA HIS A 257 -12.05 -1.51 18.87
C HIS A 257 -10.97 -2.58 18.68
N PHE A 258 -9.69 -2.17 18.56
CA PHE A 258 -8.58 -3.10 18.36
C PHE A 258 -8.33 -3.96 19.59
N ALA A 259 -8.33 -3.37 20.78
CA ALA A 259 -8.16 -4.10 22.04
C ALA A 259 -9.21 -5.22 22.19
N SER A 260 -10.47 -4.97 21.81
CA SER A 260 -11.54 -5.98 21.90
C SER A 260 -11.40 -7.16 20.92
N ARG A 261 -10.58 -7.04 19.87
CA ARG A 261 -10.39 -8.05 18.82
C ARG A 261 -9.01 -8.68 18.80
N TYR A 262 -8.12 -8.19 19.65
CA TYR A 262 -6.75 -8.66 19.71
C TYR A 262 -6.69 -10.15 20.05
N ASP A 263 -5.89 -10.90 19.29
CA ASP A 263 -5.55 -12.28 19.60
C ASP A 263 -4.27 -12.30 20.44
N PRO A 264 -4.35 -12.49 21.77
CA PRO A 264 -3.17 -12.52 22.63
C PRO A 264 -2.38 -13.82 22.50
N VAL A 265 -2.84 -14.82 21.76
CA VAL A 265 -2.10 -16.07 21.55
C VAL A 265 -1.18 -15.91 20.34
N ASN A 266 -1.73 -15.51 19.20
CA ASN A 266 -1.00 -15.44 17.93
C ASN A 266 -0.68 -14.01 17.46
N GLY A 267 -1.10 -12.98 18.20
CA GLY A 267 -1.06 -11.58 17.73
C GLY A 267 -2.08 -11.30 16.62
N GLY A 268 -2.29 -10.04 16.25
CA GLY A 268 -3.22 -9.63 15.20
C GLY A 268 -4.68 -9.45 15.65
N PHE A 269 -5.54 -9.04 14.72
CA PHE A 269 -6.89 -8.51 15.01
C PHE A 269 -8.02 -9.15 14.18
N SER A 270 -7.69 -10.15 13.36
CA SER A 270 -8.65 -10.84 12.49
C SER A 270 -8.58 -12.35 12.67
N ARG A 271 -9.64 -13.03 12.23
CA ARG A 271 -9.64 -14.49 12.03
C ARG A 271 -8.88 -14.84 10.76
N ALA A 272 -8.64 -16.14 10.54
CA ALA A 272 -8.14 -16.66 9.26
C ALA A 272 -9.12 -16.39 8.10
N PRO A 273 -8.63 -16.02 6.90
CA PRO A 273 -7.23 -15.64 6.62
C PRO A 273 -6.83 -14.32 7.29
N LYS A 274 -5.59 -14.22 7.79
CA LYS A 274 -5.06 -13.06 8.53
C LYS A 274 -4.16 -12.20 7.66
N PHE A 275 -4.43 -10.90 7.68
CA PHE A 275 -3.61 -9.88 7.01
C PHE A 275 -2.79 -9.11 8.05
N PRO A 276 -1.54 -8.70 7.75
CA PRO A 276 -0.75 -7.86 8.64
C PRO A 276 -1.40 -6.52 8.98
N THR A 277 -2.14 -5.92 8.02
CA THR A 277 -2.80 -4.61 8.15
C THR A 277 -1.87 -3.51 8.71
N PRO A 278 -0.77 -3.15 8.03
CA PRO A 278 0.26 -2.28 8.59
C PRO A 278 -0.25 -0.91 9.08
N ALA A 279 -1.23 -0.30 8.40
CA ALA A 279 -1.82 0.97 8.84
C ALA A 279 -2.41 0.92 10.26
N ASN A 280 -3.08 -0.20 10.61
CA ASN A 280 -3.61 -0.41 11.96
C ASN A 280 -2.49 -0.60 12.99
N LEU A 281 -1.42 -1.32 12.61
CA LEU A 281 -0.26 -1.50 13.48
C LEU A 281 0.48 -0.17 13.70
N SER A 282 0.65 0.63 12.65
CA SER A 282 1.23 1.98 12.74
C SER A 282 0.41 2.88 13.68
N PHE A 283 -0.91 2.84 13.59
CA PHE A 283 -1.78 3.56 14.53
C PHE A 283 -1.52 3.16 15.99
N LEU A 284 -1.47 1.86 16.28
CA LEU A 284 -1.24 1.37 17.65
C LEU A 284 0.15 1.74 18.17
N VAL A 285 1.19 1.69 17.33
CA VAL A 285 2.53 2.16 17.67
C VAL A 285 2.51 3.67 17.95
N ASN A 286 1.84 4.44 17.11
CA ASN A 286 1.81 5.91 17.19
C ASN A 286 1.08 6.44 18.42
N LEU A 287 0.12 5.71 19.01
CA LEU A 287 -0.51 6.10 20.28
C LEU A 287 0.52 6.37 21.39
N SER A 288 1.63 5.64 21.41
CA SER A 288 2.72 5.84 22.38
C SER A 288 3.71 6.94 21.99
N ARG A 289 3.66 7.42 20.73
CA ARG A 289 4.60 8.39 20.14
C ARG A 289 3.99 9.77 19.97
N PHE A 290 2.67 9.87 19.97
CA PHE A 290 1.99 11.15 19.95
C PHE A 290 2.32 12.01 21.18
N PRO A 291 2.13 13.34 21.11
CA PRO A 291 2.36 14.22 22.25
C PRO A 291 1.55 13.80 23.48
N SER A 292 2.03 14.16 24.68
CA SER A 292 1.42 13.74 25.95
C SER A 292 -0.07 14.10 26.08
N ALA A 293 -0.52 15.17 25.41
CA ALA A 293 -1.93 15.56 25.35
C ALA A 293 -2.84 14.44 24.83
N VAL A 294 -2.34 13.57 23.94
CA VAL A 294 -3.10 12.39 23.48
C VAL A 294 -3.17 11.33 24.58
N ALA A 295 -2.07 11.06 25.28
CA ALA A 295 -2.05 10.11 26.38
C ALA A 295 -2.89 10.57 27.59
N ASP A 296 -3.01 11.89 27.80
CA ASP A 296 -3.89 12.47 28.82
C ASP A 296 -5.39 12.20 28.54
N ILE A 297 -5.76 11.99 27.26
CA ILE A 297 -7.13 11.71 26.81
C ILE A 297 -7.37 10.19 26.67
N VAL A 298 -6.51 9.49 25.93
CA VAL A 298 -6.64 8.05 25.63
C VAL A 298 -6.30 7.19 26.84
N GLY A 299 -5.38 7.66 27.69
CA GLY A 299 -4.84 6.93 28.84
C GLY A 299 -3.45 6.37 28.59
N TYR A 300 -2.54 6.58 29.55
CA TYR A 300 -1.15 6.12 29.47
C TYR A 300 -1.02 4.59 29.45
N GLU A 301 -1.87 3.87 30.19
CA GLU A 301 -1.87 2.41 30.22
C GLU A 301 -2.39 1.84 28.89
N GLU A 302 -3.41 2.48 28.32
CA GLU A 302 -4.00 2.15 27.03
C GLU A 302 -2.99 2.33 25.89
N CYS A 303 -2.27 3.46 25.86
CA CYS A 303 -1.20 3.70 24.90
C CYS A 303 -0.06 2.68 25.03
N ALA A 304 0.33 2.31 26.26
CA ALA A 304 1.34 1.28 26.48
C ALA A 304 0.87 -0.11 26.01
N HIS A 305 -0.39 -0.46 26.29
CA HIS A 305 -0.99 -1.71 25.84
C HIS A 305 -1.14 -1.76 24.31
N ALA A 306 -1.46 -0.64 23.66
CA ALA A 306 -1.49 -0.54 22.20
C ALA A 306 -0.13 -0.89 21.58
N LEU A 307 0.95 -0.33 22.13
CA LEU A 307 2.31 -0.63 21.71
C LEU A 307 2.66 -2.12 21.92
N GLU A 308 2.29 -2.70 23.06
CA GLU A 308 2.50 -4.13 23.34
C GLU A 308 1.78 -5.03 22.31
N MET A 309 0.50 -4.74 22.03
CA MET A 309 -0.28 -5.47 21.03
C MET A 309 0.39 -5.43 19.65
N ALA A 310 0.87 -4.26 19.24
CA ALA A 310 1.54 -4.07 17.96
C ALA A 310 2.87 -4.85 17.89
N ILE A 311 3.74 -4.70 18.89
CA ILE A 311 5.05 -5.40 18.95
C ILE A 311 4.86 -6.90 18.91
N LYS A 312 3.97 -7.44 19.74
CA LYS A 312 3.71 -8.89 19.78
C LYS A 312 3.15 -9.41 18.47
N THR A 313 2.31 -8.61 17.79
CA THR A 313 1.80 -8.95 16.46
C THR A 313 2.93 -8.99 15.44
N LEU A 314 3.79 -7.97 15.40
CA LEU A 314 4.95 -7.90 14.52
C LEU A 314 5.92 -9.07 14.76
N ILE A 315 6.25 -9.39 16.01
CA ILE A 315 7.10 -10.55 16.33
C ILE A 315 6.43 -11.87 15.91
N SER A 316 5.11 -12.00 16.03
CA SER A 316 4.40 -13.20 15.57
C SER A 316 4.45 -13.34 14.05
N ILE A 317 4.35 -12.21 13.32
CA ILE A 317 4.49 -12.16 11.86
C ILE A 317 5.92 -12.50 11.44
N SER A 318 6.95 -11.93 12.08
CA SER A 318 8.37 -12.19 11.76
C SER A 318 8.80 -13.63 12.03
N ARG A 319 8.16 -14.30 12.98
CA ARG A 319 8.38 -15.72 13.27
C ARG A 319 7.54 -16.66 12.40
N GLY A 320 6.43 -16.19 11.84
CA GLY A 320 5.50 -16.99 11.04
C GLY A 320 6.08 -17.48 9.72
N GLY A 321 5.33 -18.36 9.04
CA GLY A 321 5.65 -18.81 7.69
C GLY A 321 5.34 -17.78 6.60
N ILE A 322 4.61 -16.72 6.96
CA ILE A 322 4.46 -15.52 6.13
C ILE A 322 5.81 -14.82 5.86
N HIS A 323 6.82 -15.01 6.70
CA HIS A 323 8.18 -14.52 6.50
C HIS A 323 9.01 -15.58 5.74
N ASP A 324 9.66 -15.20 4.64
CA ASP A 324 10.60 -16.07 3.94
C ASP A 324 11.97 -16.10 4.66
N HIS A 325 12.10 -17.03 5.61
CA HIS A 325 13.30 -17.24 6.43
C HIS A 325 14.59 -17.56 5.64
N ILE A 326 14.49 -17.89 4.36
CA ILE A 326 15.65 -18.19 3.50
C ILE A 326 15.97 -17.03 2.57
N GLY A 327 14.95 -16.36 2.05
CA GLY A 327 15.04 -15.39 0.96
C GLY A 327 14.77 -13.94 1.29
N HIS A 328 14.42 -13.64 2.54
CA HIS A 328 13.91 -12.36 2.97
C HIS A 328 12.51 -12.02 2.40
N GLY A 329 11.88 -11.02 3.00
CA GLY A 329 10.59 -10.48 2.60
C GLY A 329 9.41 -11.33 3.07
N PHE A 330 8.24 -10.69 3.06
CA PHE A 330 7.01 -11.23 3.61
C PHE A 330 5.99 -11.50 2.50
N ALA A 331 5.30 -12.62 2.60
CA ALA A 331 4.09 -12.87 1.84
C ALA A 331 2.97 -11.94 2.32
N ARG A 332 1.96 -11.70 1.48
CA ARG A 332 0.92 -10.70 1.76
C ARG A 332 0.04 -11.05 2.96
N TYR A 333 -0.33 -12.32 3.11
CA TYR A 333 -1.26 -12.74 4.17
C TYR A 333 -1.12 -14.22 4.51
N SER A 334 -1.65 -14.58 5.68
CA SER A 334 -1.67 -15.97 6.17
C SER A 334 -3.04 -16.60 6.01
N VAL A 335 -3.05 -17.84 5.53
CA VAL A 335 -4.23 -18.72 5.50
C VAL A 335 -4.63 -19.13 6.92
N THR A 336 -3.66 -19.33 7.82
CA THR A 336 -3.87 -19.80 9.18
C THR A 336 -3.89 -18.66 10.21
N THR A 337 -4.41 -18.94 11.40
CA THR A 337 -4.50 -17.94 12.48
C THR A 337 -3.17 -17.65 13.18
N ASP A 338 -2.24 -18.59 13.11
CA ASP A 338 -0.93 -18.59 13.77
C ASP A 338 0.21 -18.09 12.85
N TRP A 339 -0.12 -17.56 11.67
CA TRP A 339 0.82 -17.06 10.66
C TRP A 339 1.69 -18.14 10.00
N SER A 340 1.42 -19.44 10.23
CA SER A 340 2.28 -20.55 9.79
C SER A 340 2.21 -20.88 8.31
N LEU A 341 1.07 -20.65 7.64
CA LEU A 341 0.88 -20.89 6.21
C LEU A 341 0.46 -19.59 5.51
N PRO A 342 1.24 -19.08 4.54
CA PRO A 342 0.82 -17.98 3.69
C PRO A 342 0.20 -18.44 2.37
N HIS A 343 -0.46 -17.52 1.69
CA HIS A 343 -0.42 -17.52 0.24
C HIS A 343 0.84 -16.77 -0.20
N PHE A 344 1.69 -17.36 -1.04
CA PHE A 344 3.10 -16.97 -1.19
C PHE A 344 3.36 -15.71 -2.04
N GLU A 345 2.31 -14.96 -2.39
CA GLU A 345 2.43 -13.70 -3.11
C GLU A 345 3.19 -12.66 -2.29
N LYS A 346 4.20 -12.04 -2.89
CA LYS A 346 4.97 -10.96 -2.25
C LYS A 346 4.77 -9.66 -3.01
N MET A 347 4.15 -8.66 -2.36
CA MET A 347 3.85 -7.37 -2.98
C MET A 347 4.74 -6.26 -2.41
N LEU A 348 5.21 -5.36 -3.27
CA LEU A 348 6.08 -4.24 -2.84
C LEU A 348 5.41 -3.34 -1.79
N TYR A 349 4.10 -3.05 -1.94
CA TYR A 349 3.40 -2.20 -0.98
C TYR A 349 3.26 -2.84 0.40
N ASP A 350 3.20 -4.17 0.49
CA ASP A 350 3.20 -4.87 1.78
C ASP A 350 4.57 -4.76 2.44
N GLN A 351 5.65 -5.01 1.68
CA GLN A 351 7.02 -4.85 2.18
C GLN A 351 7.29 -3.42 2.66
N ALA A 352 6.95 -2.41 1.84
CA ALA A 352 7.19 -1.02 2.16
C ALA A 352 6.47 -0.58 3.45
N GLN A 353 5.19 -0.95 3.58
CA GLN A 353 4.43 -0.61 4.78
C GLN A 353 4.91 -1.37 6.02
N LEU A 354 5.26 -2.66 5.87
CA LEU A 354 5.85 -3.44 6.96
C LEU A 354 7.18 -2.82 7.41
N LEU A 355 8.06 -2.46 6.48
CA LEU A 355 9.32 -1.79 6.80
C LEU A 355 9.08 -0.52 7.63
N GLY A 356 8.11 0.32 7.23
CA GLY A 356 7.72 1.51 7.97
C GLY A 356 7.32 1.21 9.42
N VAL A 357 6.39 0.28 9.63
CA VAL A 357 5.90 -0.02 10.99
C VAL A 357 6.91 -0.79 11.85
N TYR A 358 7.75 -1.66 11.27
CA TYR A 358 8.86 -2.28 12.00
C TYR A 358 9.90 -1.24 12.41
N THR A 359 10.18 -0.26 11.55
CA THR A 359 11.09 0.87 11.87
C THR A 359 10.55 1.66 13.06
N ASP A 360 9.28 2.06 13.01
CA ASP A 360 8.62 2.83 14.06
C ASP A 360 8.53 2.04 15.40
N ALA A 361 8.25 0.74 15.32
CA ALA A 361 8.19 -0.13 16.49
C ALA A 361 9.58 -0.37 17.10
N PHE A 362 10.61 -0.53 16.28
CA PHE A 362 12.00 -0.65 16.75
C PHE A 362 12.49 0.65 17.40
N ASP A 363 12.21 1.81 16.81
CA ASP A 363 12.54 3.11 17.40
C ASP A 363 11.88 3.32 18.77
N SER A 364 10.70 2.73 18.98
CA SER A 364 9.98 2.81 20.26
C SER A 364 10.45 1.77 21.29
N ALA A 365 10.65 0.52 20.89
CA ALA A 365 10.85 -0.62 21.80
C ALA A 365 12.28 -1.14 21.88
N HIS A 366 13.12 -0.84 20.87
CA HIS A 366 14.50 -1.31 20.73
C HIS A 366 14.65 -2.85 20.78
N ASP A 367 13.61 -3.58 20.37
CA ASP A 367 13.62 -5.05 20.36
C ASP A 367 14.46 -5.61 19.18
N PRO A 368 15.43 -6.51 19.43
CA PRO A 368 16.30 -7.05 18.38
C PRO A 368 15.59 -7.85 17.27
N GLU A 369 14.43 -8.47 17.54
CA GLU A 369 13.67 -9.19 16.52
C GLU A 369 12.97 -8.23 15.55
N LEU A 370 12.55 -7.05 16.03
CA LEU A 370 12.05 -5.99 15.17
C LEU A 370 13.18 -5.44 14.28
N LEU A 371 14.38 -5.24 14.84
CA LEU A 371 15.56 -4.84 14.06
C LEU A 371 15.89 -5.88 12.98
N GLY A 372 15.86 -7.17 13.33
CA GLY A 372 16.07 -8.26 12.38
C GLY A 372 15.08 -8.23 11.21
N ALA A 373 13.79 -8.08 11.49
CA ALA A 373 12.75 -7.96 10.46
C ALA A 373 12.91 -6.69 9.61
N MET A 374 13.30 -5.56 10.23
CA MET A 374 13.59 -4.32 9.51
C MET A 374 14.72 -4.50 8.48
N TYR A 375 15.85 -5.12 8.88
CA TYR A 375 16.94 -5.43 7.95
C TYR A 375 16.51 -6.40 6.85
N ASP A 376 15.74 -7.42 7.20
CA ASP A 376 15.26 -8.43 6.27
C ASP A 376 14.45 -7.81 5.13
N ILE A 377 13.45 -6.98 5.48
CA ILE A 377 12.59 -6.32 4.50
C ILE A 377 13.38 -5.32 3.65
N ALA A 378 14.23 -4.51 4.28
CA ALA A 378 15.04 -3.54 3.55
C ALA A 378 15.99 -4.24 2.57
N ALA A 379 16.63 -5.33 2.99
CA ALA A 379 17.46 -6.16 2.12
C ALA A 379 16.67 -6.78 0.96
N TYR A 380 15.44 -7.26 1.20
CA TYR A 380 14.56 -7.77 0.14
C TYR A 380 14.25 -6.69 -0.91
N ILE A 381 13.82 -5.50 -0.48
CA ILE A 381 13.46 -4.38 -1.38
C ILE A 381 14.68 -3.93 -2.19
N THR A 382 15.87 -3.86 -1.57
CA THR A 382 17.09 -3.36 -2.21
C THR A 382 17.93 -4.45 -2.89
N SER A 383 17.36 -5.64 -3.11
CA SER A 383 18.05 -6.73 -3.82
C SER A 383 17.32 -7.10 -5.11
N PRO A 384 18.05 -7.53 -6.15
CA PRO A 384 17.42 -8.12 -7.32
C PRO A 384 16.60 -9.37 -6.96
N PRO A 385 15.49 -9.63 -7.67
CA PRO A 385 15.00 -8.86 -8.80
C PRO A 385 13.99 -7.77 -8.41
N VAL A 386 13.73 -7.53 -7.13
CA VAL A 386 12.81 -6.47 -6.67
C VAL A 386 13.39 -5.10 -7.00
N LEU A 387 14.67 -4.89 -6.68
CA LEU A 387 15.41 -3.72 -7.15
C LEU A 387 15.67 -3.85 -8.67
N SER A 388 15.07 -2.95 -9.44
CA SER A 388 15.32 -2.83 -10.87
C SER A 388 16.72 -2.24 -11.12
N PRO A 389 17.43 -2.70 -12.18
CA PRO A 389 18.65 -2.03 -12.66
C PRO A 389 18.45 -0.55 -13.01
N THR A 390 17.21 -0.11 -13.28
CA THR A 390 16.88 1.29 -13.56
C THR A 390 16.78 2.17 -12.30
N GLY A 391 16.82 1.57 -11.11
CA GLY A 391 16.79 2.25 -9.81
C GLY A 391 15.43 2.26 -9.11
N GLY A 392 14.33 1.91 -9.79
CA GLY A 392 13.02 1.71 -9.15
C GLY A 392 12.84 0.29 -8.60
N PHE A 393 11.67 0.03 -8.01
CA PHE A 393 11.30 -1.26 -7.42
C PHE A 393 10.13 -1.90 -8.19
N HIS A 394 10.28 -3.17 -8.55
CA HIS A 394 9.26 -3.98 -9.21
C HIS A 394 8.11 -4.33 -8.25
N SER A 395 6.93 -4.56 -8.83
CA SER A 395 5.66 -4.55 -8.11
C SER A 395 5.40 -5.80 -7.26
N SER A 396 5.66 -7.00 -7.78
CA SER A 396 5.36 -8.24 -7.06
C SER A 396 6.10 -9.48 -7.60
N GLU A 397 6.18 -10.50 -6.75
CA GLU A 397 6.57 -11.86 -7.11
C GLU A 397 5.35 -12.79 -6.99
N ASP A 398 5.20 -13.69 -7.97
CA ASP A 398 4.10 -14.64 -8.07
C ASP A 398 4.05 -15.60 -6.87
N ALA A 399 2.85 -15.96 -6.41
CA ALA A 399 2.67 -17.00 -5.40
C ALA A 399 3.07 -18.39 -5.93
N ASP A 400 2.91 -18.58 -7.24
CA ASP A 400 3.05 -19.87 -7.89
C ASP A 400 4.36 -19.95 -8.69
N SER A 401 5.04 -21.10 -8.61
CA SER A 401 6.20 -21.40 -9.47
C SER A 401 6.21 -22.87 -9.91
N LEU A 402 7.04 -23.19 -10.88
CA LEU A 402 7.21 -24.59 -11.31
C LEU A 402 8.00 -25.36 -10.22
N PRO A 403 7.52 -26.52 -9.75
CA PRO A 403 8.28 -27.34 -8.80
C PRO A 403 9.65 -27.76 -9.33
N THR A 404 9.72 -28.12 -10.62
CA THR A 404 10.96 -28.40 -11.34
C THR A 404 10.94 -27.76 -12.73
N PRO A 405 12.12 -27.54 -13.37
CA PRO A 405 12.17 -27.00 -14.74
C PRO A 405 11.48 -27.85 -15.81
N SER A 406 11.19 -29.12 -15.51
CA SER A 406 10.49 -30.05 -16.41
C SER A 406 8.97 -30.07 -16.23
N ASP A 407 8.45 -29.49 -15.16
CA ASP A 407 7.00 -29.42 -14.93
C ASP A 407 6.34 -28.39 -15.85
N THR A 408 5.08 -28.63 -16.19
CA THR A 408 4.25 -27.70 -16.99
C THR A 408 3.30 -26.88 -16.14
N ASP A 409 2.92 -27.43 -14.98
CA ASP A 409 1.95 -26.83 -14.07
C ASP A 409 2.70 -26.21 -12.90
N LYS A 410 2.43 -24.93 -12.64
CA LYS A 410 2.89 -24.28 -11.42
C LYS A 410 2.13 -24.82 -10.21
N ARG A 411 2.75 -24.68 -9.04
CA ARG A 411 2.12 -24.93 -7.73
C ARG A 411 2.40 -23.77 -6.80
N GLU A 412 1.48 -23.54 -5.88
CA GLU A 412 1.65 -22.55 -4.84
C GLU A 412 2.89 -22.84 -3.99
N GLY A 413 3.71 -21.80 -3.78
CA GLY A 413 4.81 -21.87 -2.83
C GLY A 413 5.97 -22.79 -3.23
N ALA A 414 5.97 -23.39 -4.43
CA ALA A 414 6.94 -24.41 -4.83
C ALA A 414 8.41 -23.96 -4.73
N PHE A 415 8.68 -22.66 -4.91
CA PHE A 415 10.00 -22.09 -4.70
C PHE A 415 10.41 -22.00 -3.21
N TYR A 416 9.46 -21.88 -2.29
CA TYR A 416 9.67 -21.53 -0.88
C TYR A 416 9.60 -22.72 0.09
N VAL A 417 8.88 -23.78 -0.26
CA VAL A 417 8.64 -24.93 0.64
C VAL A 417 9.72 -26.01 0.56
N TRP A 418 9.81 -26.88 1.58
CA TRP A 418 10.87 -27.89 1.68
C TRP A 418 10.35 -29.26 2.10
N THR A 419 10.86 -30.31 1.48
CA THR A 419 10.69 -31.66 2.05
C THR A 419 11.76 -31.91 3.12
N HIS A 420 11.42 -32.65 4.17
CA HIS A 420 12.40 -33.02 5.20
C HIS A 420 13.60 -33.82 4.63
N LYS A 421 13.37 -34.62 3.58
CA LYS A 421 14.44 -35.37 2.89
C LYS A 421 15.42 -34.45 2.18
N GLU A 422 14.91 -33.48 1.42
CA GLU A 422 15.73 -32.48 0.73
C GLU A 422 16.53 -31.64 1.74
N PHE A 423 15.86 -31.23 2.82
CA PHE A 423 16.45 -30.48 3.92
C PHE A 423 17.67 -31.21 4.52
N LYS A 424 17.55 -32.52 4.79
CA LYS A 424 18.65 -33.38 5.26
C LYS A 424 19.76 -33.55 4.23
N GLN A 425 19.42 -33.67 2.96
CA GLN A 425 20.40 -33.85 1.89
C GLN A 425 21.29 -32.60 1.72
N ILE A 426 20.73 -31.41 1.87
CA ILE A 426 21.46 -30.14 1.69
C ILE A 426 22.33 -29.82 2.90
N LEU A 427 21.78 -29.95 4.11
CA LEU A 427 22.44 -29.49 5.33
C LEU A 427 23.37 -30.54 5.96
N GLY A 428 23.10 -31.82 5.71
CA GLY A 428 23.69 -32.93 6.45
C GLY A 428 22.97 -33.17 7.79
N GLN A 429 23.07 -34.40 8.31
CA GLN A 429 22.20 -34.89 9.38
C GLN A 429 22.23 -34.02 10.65
N ARG A 430 23.41 -33.62 11.12
CA ARG A 430 23.57 -32.83 12.36
C ARG A 430 22.88 -31.47 12.26
N ASP A 431 23.20 -30.70 11.22
CA ASP A 431 22.70 -29.33 11.05
C ASP A 431 21.20 -29.35 10.69
N ALA A 432 20.76 -30.36 9.92
CA ALA A 432 19.37 -30.55 9.56
C ALA A 432 18.48 -30.78 10.78
N ASP A 433 18.90 -31.57 11.77
CA ASP A 433 18.06 -31.84 12.96
C ASP A 433 17.89 -30.57 13.81
N VAL A 434 18.95 -29.76 13.98
CA VAL A 434 18.87 -28.46 14.67
C VAL A 434 17.95 -27.50 13.92
N CYS A 435 18.13 -27.38 12.61
CA CYS A 435 17.35 -26.45 11.80
C CYS A 435 15.90 -26.90 11.61
N ALA A 436 15.64 -28.21 11.54
CA ALA A 436 14.29 -28.75 11.49
C ALA A 436 13.51 -28.42 12.77
N ARG A 437 14.16 -28.53 13.93
CA ARG A 437 13.58 -28.13 15.21
C ARG A 437 13.36 -26.62 15.31
N HIS A 438 14.27 -25.82 14.74
CA HIS A 438 14.16 -24.36 14.69
C HIS A 438 12.98 -23.91 13.82
N TRP A 439 12.88 -24.43 12.59
CA TRP A 439 11.93 -23.98 11.57
C TRP A 439 10.65 -24.83 11.44
N GLY A 440 10.44 -25.80 12.33
CA GLY A 440 9.24 -26.63 12.33
C GLY A 440 9.13 -27.60 11.16
N VAL A 441 10.25 -28.14 10.67
CA VAL A 441 10.27 -29.12 9.57
C VAL A 441 9.94 -30.52 10.10
N LEU A 442 8.88 -31.13 9.58
CA LEU A 442 8.38 -32.46 9.92
C LEU A 442 8.58 -33.45 8.76
N PRO A 443 8.72 -34.77 9.05
CA PRO A 443 8.92 -35.80 8.02
C PRO A 443 7.84 -35.83 6.93
N ASP A 444 6.58 -35.65 7.32
CA ASP A 444 5.40 -35.75 6.43
C ASP A 444 4.83 -34.37 6.04
N GLY A 445 5.59 -33.29 6.26
CA GLY A 445 5.13 -31.92 6.07
C GLY A 445 4.47 -31.32 7.31
N ASN A 446 4.33 -29.98 7.31
CA ASN A 446 3.79 -29.23 8.45
C ASN A 446 2.52 -28.44 8.12
N VAL A 447 1.94 -28.67 6.94
CA VAL A 447 0.67 -28.08 6.52
C VAL A 447 -0.47 -29.07 6.78
N GLU A 448 -1.46 -28.66 7.56
CA GLU A 448 -2.65 -29.47 7.79
C GLU A 448 -3.50 -29.60 6.51
N ARG A 449 -4.03 -30.80 6.25
CA ARG A 449 -4.83 -31.10 5.05
C ARG A 449 -6.06 -30.19 4.88
N VAL A 450 -6.64 -29.69 5.97
CA VAL A 450 -7.78 -28.76 5.91
C VAL A 450 -7.41 -27.42 5.27
N ASN A 451 -6.12 -27.04 5.33
CA ASN A 451 -5.59 -25.81 4.75
C ASN A 451 -4.92 -26.04 3.38
N ASP A 452 -4.97 -27.28 2.86
CA ASP A 452 -4.42 -27.66 1.55
C ASP A 452 -5.49 -28.33 0.68
N PRO A 453 -6.53 -27.58 0.23
CA PRO A 453 -7.65 -28.15 -0.52
C PRO A 453 -7.26 -28.66 -1.92
N HIS A 454 -6.09 -28.26 -2.43
CA HIS A 454 -5.59 -28.63 -3.77
C HIS A 454 -4.41 -29.62 -3.72
N ASP A 455 -4.10 -30.18 -2.55
CA ASP A 455 -3.02 -31.16 -2.35
C ASP A 455 -1.63 -30.66 -2.83
N GLU A 456 -1.37 -29.36 -2.70
CA GLU A 456 -0.14 -28.69 -3.13
C GLU A 456 1.02 -28.86 -2.15
N PHE A 457 0.73 -29.08 -0.86
CA PHE A 457 1.69 -29.10 0.23
C PHE A 457 1.93 -30.49 0.82
N ILE A 458 1.54 -31.57 0.12
CA ILE A 458 1.82 -32.95 0.55
C ILE A 458 3.33 -33.16 0.74
N ASN A 459 3.73 -33.55 1.96
CA ASN A 459 5.13 -33.70 2.42
C ASN A 459 5.98 -32.42 2.38
N GLN A 460 5.36 -31.26 2.23
CA GLN A 460 6.02 -29.97 2.19
C GLN A 460 5.99 -29.28 3.56
N ASN A 461 7.06 -28.54 3.84
CA ASN A 461 7.20 -27.75 5.06
C ASN A 461 7.34 -26.28 4.71
N VAL A 462 6.50 -25.47 5.34
CA VAL A 462 6.63 -24.01 5.38
C VAL A 462 7.46 -23.66 6.60
N LEU A 463 8.60 -23.01 6.41
CA LEU A 463 9.50 -22.69 7.52
C LEU A 463 8.89 -21.61 8.42
N ASN A 464 8.88 -21.85 9.73
CA ASN A 464 8.48 -20.86 10.72
C ASN A 464 9.22 -21.10 12.04
N ILE A 465 9.53 -20.05 12.81
CA ILE A 465 10.35 -20.17 14.01
C ILE A 465 9.54 -20.80 15.14
N GLN A 466 9.81 -22.08 15.42
CA GLN A 466 9.20 -22.85 16.51
C GLN A 466 10.02 -22.80 17.81
N THR A 467 11.36 -22.65 17.71
CA THR A 467 12.25 -22.71 18.87
C THR A 467 13.41 -21.74 18.76
N THR A 468 13.70 -21.01 19.82
CA THR A 468 14.80 -20.04 19.87
C THR A 468 16.18 -20.71 19.99
N PRO A 469 17.26 -20.06 19.55
CA PRO A 469 18.63 -20.58 19.66
C PRO A 469 19.01 -21.05 21.07
N GLY A 470 18.73 -20.26 22.11
CA GLY A 470 19.02 -20.64 23.50
C GLY A 470 18.27 -21.89 24.01
N LYS A 471 17.08 -22.19 23.48
CA LYS A 471 16.37 -23.46 23.79
C LYS A 471 17.00 -24.64 23.05
N LEU A 472 17.33 -24.45 21.77
CA LEU A 472 18.01 -25.46 20.95
C LEU A 472 19.39 -25.82 21.54
N ALA A 473 20.14 -24.83 22.05
CA ALA A 473 21.42 -25.05 22.69
C ALA A 473 21.33 -26.08 23.82
N LYS A 474 20.30 -25.96 24.66
CA LYS A 474 20.01 -26.91 25.74
C LYS A 474 19.55 -28.28 25.22
N GLU A 475 18.67 -28.30 24.22
CA GLU A 475 18.10 -29.53 23.65
C GLU A 475 19.17 -30.41 22.95
N PHE A 476 20.09 -29.77 22.23
CA PHE A 476 21.13 -30.46 21.46
C PHE A 476 22.50 -30.53 22.16
N GLY A 477 22.64 -29.98 23.37
CA GLY A 477 23.90 -29.96 24.11
C GLY A 477 25.01 -29.14 23.42
N LEU A 478 24.63 -28.04 22.77
CA LEU A 478 25.53 -27.12 22.05
C LEU A 478 25.60 -25.78 22.77
N SER A 479 26.59 -24.93 22.44
CA SER A 479 26.54 -23.52 22.85
C SER A 479 25.53 -22.76 21.98
N GLU A 480 24.99 -21.66 22.51
CA GLU A 480 24.04 -20.83 21.76
C GLU A 480 24.70 -20.21 20.52
N GLU A 481 25.98 -19.83 20.61
CA GLU A 481 26.76 -19.30 19.48
C GLU A 481 26.94 -20.35 18.38
N GLU A 482 27.15 -21.61 18.74
CA GLU A 482 27.23 -22.71 17.78
C GLU A 482 25.88 -22.94 17.09
N VAL A 483 24.76 -22.90 17.82
CA VAL A 483 23.43 -23.00 17.22
C VAL A 483 23.16 -21.85 16.24
N VAL A 484 23.47 -20.61 16.64
CA VAL A 484 23.34 -19.44 15.76
C VAL A 484 24.20 -19.59 14.51
N ARG A 485 25.43 -20.12 14.65
CA ARG A 485 26.31 -20.41 13.50
C ARG A 485 25.72 -21.47 12.58
N ILE A 486 25.16 -22.54 13.13
CA ILE A 486 24.49 -23.61 12.37
C ILE A 486 23.31 -23.04 11.58
N ILE A 487 22.44 -22.24 12.22
CA ILE A 487 21.27 -21.64 11.57
C ILE A 487 21.74 -20.73 10.42
N LYS A 488 22.67 -19.80 10.68
CA LYS A 488 23.18 -18.88 9.65
C LYS A 488 23.82 -19.60 8.46
N ALA A 489 24.69 -20.58 8.72
CA ALA A 489 25.33 -21.35 7.66
C ALA A 489 24.31 -22.21 6.87
N SER A 490 23.28 -22.71 7.54
CA SER A 490 22.21 -23.48 6.91
C SER A 490 21.30 -22.60 6.05
N THR A 491 20.97 -21.39 6.50
CA THR A 491 20.24 -20.40 5.69
C THR A 491 20.96 -20.13 4.38
N GLU A 492 22.28 -19.93 4.40
CA GLU A 492 23.07 -19.69 3.18
C GLU A 492 23.06 -20.91 2.25
N LYS A 493 23.32 -22.13 2.76
CA LYS A 493 23.27 -23.36 1.95
C LYS A 493 21.90 -23.57 1.30
N LEU A 494 20.82 -23.33 2.05
CA LEU A 494 19.45 -23.45 1.52
C LEU A 494 19.18 -22.38 0.46
N ARG A 495 19.64 -21.14 0.68
CA ARG A 495 19.54 -20.05 -0.30
C ARG A 495 20.28 -20.40 -1.58
N GLU A 496 21.56 -20.77 -1.50
CA GLU A 496 22.37 -21.19 -2.65
C GLU A 496 21.70 -22.31 -3.45
N TYR A 497 21.18 -23.33 -2.75
CA TYR A 497 20.46 -24.41 -3.40
C TYR A 497 19.19 -23.91 -4.09
N ARG A 498 18.37 -23.12 -3.39
CA ARG A 498 17.10 -22.60 -3.91
C ARG A 498 17.30 -21.76 -5.16
N GLU A 499 18.22 -20.78 -5.12
CA GLU A 499 18.50 -19.87 -6.23
C GLU A 499 19.15 -20.58 -7.43
N SER A 500 19.88 -21.68 -7.21
CA SER A 500 20.57 -22.39 -8.30
C SER A 500 19.80 -23.58 -8.89
N LYS A 501 18.82 -24.15 -8.17
CA LYS A 501 18.13 -25.39 -8.56
C LYS A 501 16.64 -25.24 -8.79
N ARG A 502 15.97 -24.25 -8.18
CA ARG A 502 14.52 -24.10 -8.29
C ARG A 502 14.14 -23.06 -9.35
N VAL A 503 12.92 -23.21 -9.89
CA VAL A 503 12.35 -22.20 -10.78
C VAL A 503 11.77 -21.08 -9.92
N ARG A 504 12.31 -19.87 -10.09
CA ARG A 504 11.87 -18.68 -9.37
C ARG A 504 10.43 -18.31 -9.78
N PRO A 505 9.61 -17.78 -8.87
CA PRO A 505 8.30 -17.26 -9.24
C PRO A 505 8.43 -16.15 -10.28
N ALA A 506 7.40 -16.00 -11.10
CA ALA A 506 7.36 -14.95 -12.10
C ALA A 506 7.37 -13.58 -11.42
N LEU A 507 8.10 -12.63 -12.02
CA LEU A 507 8.16 -11.25 -11.54
C LEU A 507 7.15 -10.41 -12.32
N ASP A 508 6.32 -9.65 -11.62
CA ASP A 508 5.61 -8.53 -12.22
C ASP A 508 6.50 -7.28 -12.17
N ASP A 509 7.19 -7.06 -13.28
CA ASP A 509 8.23 -6.04 -13.48
C ASP A 509 7.68 -4.62 -13.68
N LYS A 510 6.39 -4.37 -13.39
CA LYS A 510 5.86 -3.01 -13.33
C LYS A 510 6.52 -2.24 -12.20
N ILE A 511 6.96 -1.01 -12.48
CA ILE A 511 7.30 -0.02 -11.47
C ILE A 511 6.09 0.90 -11.31
N ILE A 512 5.41 0.81 -10.16
CA ILE A 512 4.18 1.57 -9.85
C ILE A 512 4.55 2.73 -8.92
N VAL A 513 4.18 3.97 -9.30
CA VAL A 513 4.57 5.18 -8.56
C VAL A 513 4.10 5.15 -7.11
N ALA A 514 2.83 4.83 -6.86
CA ALA A 514 2.29 4.73 -5.50
C ALA A 514 3.13 3.81 -4.60
N TRP A 515 3.45 2.60 -5.07
CA TRP A 515 4.13 1.59 -4.26
C TRP A 515 5.62 1.92 -4.07
N ASN A 516 6.24 2.51 -5.09
CA ASN A 516 7.60 3.03 -4.96
C ASN A 516 7.64 4.24 -4.01
N GLY A 517 6.61 5.09 -3.99
CA GLY A 517 6.49 6.19 -3.02
C GLY A 517 6.50 5.69 -1.58
N LEU A 518 5.74 4.62 -1.28
CA LEU A 518 5.78 3.94 0.02
C LEU A 518 7.18 3.39 0.33
N ALA A 519 7.81 2.71 -0.64
CA ALA A 519 9.14 2.12 -0.46
C ALA A 519 10.24 3.17 -0.22
N ILE A 520 10.19 4.29 -0.97
CA ILE A 520 11.10 5.44 -0.79
C ILE A 520 10.98 5.98 0.62
N GLY A 521 9.76 6.23 1.11
CA GLY A 521 9.54 6.74 2.47
C GLY A 521 10.01 5.77 3.55
N ALA A 522 9.68 4.49 3.40
CA ALA A 522 10.08 3.45 4.35
C ALA A 522 11.60 3.26 4.41
N LEU A 523 12.30 3.21 3.26
CA LEU A 523 13.76 3.12 3.21
C LEU A 523 14.44 4.39 3.76
N ALA A 524 13.90 5.57 3.47
CA ALA A 524 14.39 6.83 4.02
C ALA A 524 14.31 6.83 5.55
N LYS A 525 13.15 6.49 6.11
CA LYS A 525 12.94 6.37 7.57
C LYS A 525 13.86 5.31 8.19
N CYS A 526 13.89 4.11 7.62
CA CYS A 526 14.76 3.02 8.04
C CYS A 526 16.23 3.46 8.08
N SER A 527 16.70 4.20 7.06
CA SER A 527 18.07 4.70 7.03
C SER A 527 18.41 5.64 8.19
N VAL A 528 17.47 6.47 8.63
CA VAL A 528 17.69 7.41 9.74
C VAL A 528 17.84 6.66 11.06
N VAL A 529 16.98 5.67 11.32
CA VAL A 529 17.03 4.85 12.53
C VAL A 529 18.27 3.96 12.54
N LEU A 530 18.61 3.36 11.38
CA LEU A 530 19.77 2.48 11.23
C LEU A 530 21.11 3.20 11.29
N ASP A 531 21.20 4.51 11.02
CA ASP A 531 22.49 5.22 11.02
C ASP A 531 23.22 5.12 12.38
N ASN A 532 22.46 4.96 13.46
CA ASN A 532 22.98 4.74 14.82
C ASN A 532 23.44 3.30 15.11
N VAL A 533 23.08 2.34 14.25
CA VAL A 533 23.29 0.89 14.45
C VAL A 533 24.25 0.32 13.40
N ASP A 534 23.98 0.57 12.12
CA ASP A 534 24.78 0.18 10.97
C ASP A 534 24.72 1.28 9.89
N ARG A 535 25.70 2.17 9.98
CA ARG A 535 25.85 3.31 9.08
C ARG A 535 26.05 2.92 7.62
N ILE A 536 26.65 1.76 7.34
CA ILE A 536 26.88 1.32 5.95
C ILE A 536 25.54 0.92 5.33
N LYS A 537 24.77 0.08 6.03
CA LYS A 537 23.43 -0.33 5.56
C LYS A 537 22.47 0.85 5.48
N ALA A 538 22.52 1.77 6.43
CA ALA A 538 21.76 3.01 6.36
C ALA A 538 22.04 3.79 5.06
N GLN A 539 23.31 3.93 4.67
CA GLN A 539 23.69 4.61 3.42
C GLN A 539 23.21 3.86 2.18
N GLU A 540 23.35 2.53 2.14
CA GLU A 540 22.88 1.70 1.02
C GLU A 540 21.37 1.85 0.81
N PHE A 541 20.58 1.74 1.87
CA PHE A 541 19.12 1.85 1.81
C PHE A 541 18.65 3.25 1.43
N ARG A 542 19.32 4.29 1.96
CA ARG A 542 19.05 5.67 1.56
C ARG A 542 19.32 5.88 0.07
N LEU A 543 20.46 5.40 -0.43
CA LEU A 543 20.82 5.53 -1.84
C LEU A 543 19.81 4.84 -2.77
N ALA A 544 19.27 3.68 -2.36
CA ALA A 544 18.21 3.02 -3.12
C ALA A 544 16.94 3.90 -3.20
N ALA A 545 16.55 4.56 -2.11
CA ALA A 545 15.42 5.50 -2.11
C ALA A 545 15.68 6.72 -3.00
N GLU A 546 16.88 7.30 -2.95
CA GLU A 546 17.29 8.43 -3.82
C GLU A 546 17.23 8.05 -5.31
N ASN A 547 17.73 6.87 -5.66
CA ASN A 547 17.71 6.36 -7.03
C ASN A 547 16.28 6.13 -7.53
N ALA A 548 15.39 5.58 -6.70
CA ALA A 548 14.00 5.37 -7.06
C ALA A 548 13.26 6.70 -7.27
N ALA A 549 13.46 7.68 -6.37
CA ALA A 549 12.87 9.02 -6.52
C ALA A 549 13.35 9.72 -7.80
N LYS A 550 14.65 9.62 -8.10
CA LYS A 550 15.25 10.13 -9.33
C LYS A 550 14.66 9.45 -10.57
N PHE A 551 14.54 8.13 -10.55
CA PHE A 551 13.98 7.34 -11.64
C PHE A 551 12.53 7.77 -11.96
N ILE A 552 11.67 7.89 -10.93
CA ILE A 552 10.28 8.33 -11.10
C ILE A 552 10.22 9.73 -11.70
N ARG A 553 11.00 10.68 -11.16
CA ARG A 553 11.05 12.05 -11.65
C ARG A 553 11.48 12.14 -13.12
N GLN A 554 12.35 11.25 -13.57
CA GLN A 554 12.85 11.24 -14.95
C GLN A 554 11.94 10.51 -15.93
N SER A 555 11.28 9.43 -15.51
CA SER A 555 10.60 8.49 -16.42
C SER A 555 9.07 8.61 -16.37
N LEU A 556 8.52 9.08 -15.25
CA LEU A 556 7.08 9.04 -14.95
C LEU A 556 6.48 10.39 -14.57
N PHE A 557 7.28 11.46 -14.54
CA PHE A 557 6.80 12.82 -14.28
C PHE A 557 6.94 13.68 -15.54
N ASP A 558 5.86 14.36 -15.92
CA ASP A 558 5.88 15.37 -16.98
C ASP A 558 6.09 16.77 -16.36
N PRO A 559 7.27 17.39 -16.54
CA PRO A 559 7.56 18.70 -15.95
C PRO A 559 6.74 19.84 -16.55
N ALA A 560 6.19 19.69 -17.76
CA ALA A 560 5.41 20.74 -18.41
C ALA A 560 4.00 20.84 -17.82
N SER A 561 3.35 19.70 -17.57
CA SER A 561 1.99 19.65 -17.02
C SER A 561 1.97 19.46 -15.49
N GLY A 562 3.03 18.92 -14.89
CA GLY A 562 3.06 18.45 -13.51
C GLY A 562 2.40 17.08 -13.30
N GLN A 563 2.02 16.39 -14.38
CA GLN A 563 1.33 15.11 -14.32
C GLN A 563 2.29 13.94 -14.04
N LEU A 564 1.85 12.98 -13.24
CA LEU A 564 2.47 11.67 -13.07
C LEU A 564 1.81 10.63 -13.99
N TRP A 565 2.60 9.64 -14.39
CA TRP A 565 2.15 8.41 -15.02
C TRP A 565 2.32 7.27 -14.04
N ARG A 566 1.34 6.40 -13.93
CA ARG A 566 1.31 5.39 -12.87
C ARG A 566 2.42 4.35 -13.00
N ILE A 567 2.70 3.91 -14.22
CA ILE A 567 3.44 2.67 -14.49
C ILE A 567 4.57 2.90 -15.47
N TYR A 568 5.73 2.32 -15.16
CA TYR A 568 6.81 2.08 -16.10
C TYR A 568 7.01 0.57 -16.27
N ARG A 569 7.16 0.10 -17.52
CA ARG A 569 7.43 -1.30 -17.84
C ARG A 569 7.99 -1.44 -19.25
N GLY A 570 8.92 -2.37 -19.47
CA GLY A 570 9.40 -2.68 -20.82
C GLY A 570 10.14 -1.51 -21.47
N GLU A 571 10.95 -0.80 -20.67
CA GLU A 571 11.73 0.38 -21.07
C GLU A 571 10.92 1.65 -21.40
N GLU A 572 9.60 1.61 -21.22
CA GLU A 572 8.71 2.73 -21.50
C GLU A 572 7.69 2.98 -20.39
N ARG A 573 7.15 4.20 -20.34
CA ARG A 573 5.98 4.52 -19.50
C ARG A 573 4.71 3.91 -20.09
N GLY A 574 3.76 3.53 -19.24
CA GLY A 574 2.40 3.17 -19.64
C GLY A 574 1.52 4.40 -19.92
N ASP A 575 0.30 4.14 -20.38
CA ASP A 575 -0.66 5.17 -20.82
C ASP A 575 -1.67 5.57 -19.74
N THR A 576 -1.54 5.04 -18.52
CA THR A 576 -2.44 5.37 -17.41
C THR A 576 -1.90 6.57 -16.61
N PRO A 577 -2.64 7.69 -16.52
CA PRO A 577 -2.28 8.80 -15.64
C PRO A 577 -2.20 8.35 -14.18
N GLY A 578 -1.42 9.06 -13.37
CA GLY A 578 -1.36 8.82 -11.93
C GLY A 578 -2.69 9.07 -11.24
N PHE A 579 -3.01 8.23 -10.26
CA PHE A 579 -4.15 8.39 -9.36
C PHE A 579 -3.72 9.08 -8.06
N ALA A 580 -4.67 9.46 -7.20
CA ALA A 580 -4.37 10.20 -5.97
C ALA A 580 -3.38 9.48 -5.05
N ASP A 581 -3.37 8.13 -5.05
CA ASP A 581 -2.41 7.32 -4.30
C ASP A 581 -0.96 7.48 -4.82
N ASP A 582 -0.77 7.58 -6.14
CA ASP A 582 0.54 7.83 -6.77
C ASP A 582 1.14 9.15 -6.28
N TYR A 583 0.33 10.20 -6.17
CA TYR A 583 0.76 11.48 -5.63
C TYR A 583 0.94 11.42 -4.12
N ALA A 584 -0.08 10.95 -3.38
CA ALA A 584 -0.08 10.97 -1.92
C ALA A 584 1.11 10.22 -1.32
N TYR A 585 1.39 9.01 -1.83
CA TYR A 585 2.47 8.18 -1.29
C TYR A 585 3.84 8.68 -1.74
N LEU A 586 3.98 9.16 -2.99
CA LEU A 586 5.25 9.74 -3.44
C LEU A 586 5.57 11.03 -2.69
N ILE A 587 4.59 11.92 -2.46
CA ILE A 587 4.77 13.13 -1.66
C ILE A 587 5.21 12.77 -0.24
N SER A 588 4.53 11.81 0.41
CA SER A 588 4.92 11.35 1.75
C SER A 588 6.36 10.81 1.75
N GLY A 589 6.72 9.99 0.77
CA GLY A 589 8.07 9.43 0.63
C GLY A 589 9.14 10.48 0.34
N LEU A 590 8.83 11.52 -0.44
CA LEU A 590 9.74 12.63 -0.72
C LEU A 590 9.97 13.52 0.51
N ILE A 591 8.94 13.75 1.34
CA ILE A 591 9.11 14.46 2.61
C ILE A 591 9.98 13.62 3.56
N ASP A 592 9.76 12.31 3.64
CA ASP A 592 10.60 11.41 4.44
C ASP A 592 12.05 11.37 3.93
N LEU A 593 12.25 11.37 2.60
CA LEU A 593 13.57 11.43 1.98
C LEU A 593 14.26 12.80 2.19
N TYR A 594 13.49 13.89 2.20
CA TYR A 594 13.96 15.20 2.63
C TYR A 594 14.45 15.14 4.08
N GLU A 595 13.70 14.57 5.03
CA GLU A 595 14.14 14.51 6.44
C GLU A 595 15.35 13.57 6.67
N ALA A 596 15.54 12.60 5.77
CA ALA A 596 16.70 11.71 5.79
C ALA A 596 17.99 12.40 5.26
N THR A 597 17.87 13.33 4.30
CA THR A 597 19.01 13.91 3.54
C THR A 597 19.24 15.40 3.81
N PHE A 598 18.17 16.12 4.10
CA PHE A 598 18.01 17.57 4.07
C PHE A 598 18.39 18.21 2.72
N ASP A 599 18.06 17.52 1.62
CA ASP A 599 18.14 18.05 0.26
C ASP A 599 16.77 18.64 -0.14
N ASP A 600 16.69 19.96 -0.24
CA ASP A 600 15.46 20.69 -0.54
C ASP A 600 14.81 20.28 -1.87
N SER A 601 15.56 19.69 -2.81
CA SER A 601 15.00 19.31 -4.11
C SER A 601 13.89 18.27 -4.00
N TYR A 602 13.92 17.42 -2.96
CA TYR A 602 12.84 16.48 -2.66
C TYR A 602 11.60 17.18 -2.14
N LEU A 603 11.77 18.16 -1.24
CA LEU A 603 10.66 18.94 -0.69
C LEU A 603 10.02 19.85 -1.76
N GLN A 604 10.83 20.43 -2.64
CA GLN A 604 10.36 21.19 -3.79
C GLN A 604 9.52 20.32 -4.73
N PHE A 605 9.96 19.08 -4.97
CA PHE A 605 9.21 18.16 -5.81
C PHE A 605 7.91 17.71 -5.13
N ALA A 606 7.94 17.45 -3.82
CA ALA A 606 6.75 17.17 -3.02
C ALA A 606 5.72 18.32 -3.10
N GLU A 607 6.15 19.58 -2.97
CA GLU A 607 5.26 20.74 -3.11
C GLU A 607 4.67 20.83 -4.53
N GLN A 608 5.48 20.61 -5.57
CA GLN A 608 5.01 20.64 -6.95
C GLN A 608 3.90 19.60 -7.20
N LEU A 609 4.09 18.39 -6.70
CA LEU A 609 3.11 17.31 -6.79
C LEU A 609 1.85 17.60 -5.96
N GLN A 610 2.00 18.12 -4.74
CA GLN A 610 0.85 18.49 -3.90
C GLN A 610 0.00 19.58 -4.57
N ARG A 611 0.63 20.57 -5.22
CA ARG A 611 -0.09 21.61 -5.97
C ARG A 611 -0.87 21.03 -7.15
N TYR A 612 -0.30 20.09 -7.90
CA TYR A 612 -1.03 19.38 -8.95
C TYR A 612 -2.24 18.63 -8.37
N LEU A 613 -2.04 17.91 -7.26
CA LEU A 613 -3.08 17.18 -6.56
C LEU A 613 -4.24 18.10 -6.14
N ASN A 614 -3.92 19.26 -5.56
CA ASN A 614 -4.89 20.28 -5.13
C ASN A 614 -5.70 20.87 -6.29
N ILE A 615 -5.11 20.95 -7.49
CA ILE A 615 -5.79 21.53 -8.67
C ILE A 615 -6.73 20.51 -9.33
N TYR A 616 -6.27 19.26 -9.49
CA TYR A 616 -6.95 18.29 -10.34
C TYR A 616 -7.77 17.23 -9.60
N PHE A 617 -7.51 16.99 -8.31
CA PHE A 617 -8.17 15.91 -7.56
C PHE A 617 -9.09 16.41 -6.46
N LEU A 618 -8.89 17.65 -5.99
CA LEU A 618 -9.72 18.25 -4.95
C LEU A 618 -11.20 18.27 -5.38
N ALA A 619 -12.06 17.73 -4.52
CA ALA A 619 -13.50 17.71 -4.74
C ALA A 619 -14.09 19.09 -4.41
N PRO A 620 -14.94 19.65 -5.30
CA PRO A 620 -15.61 20.91 -5.03
C PRO A 620 -16.56 20.75 -3.84
N GLY A 621 -16.56 21.75 -2.96
CA GLY A 621 -17.45 21.80 -1.81
C GLY A 621 -18.94 21.89 -2.18
N PRO A 622 -19.86 21.57 -1.26
CA PRO A 622 -21.31 21.59 -1.49
C PRO A 622 -21.90 22.97 -1.81
N THR A 623 -21.14 24.06 -1.69
CA THR A 623 -21.55 25.42 -2.09
C THR A 623 -21.12 25.80 -3.51
N ALA A 624 -20.27 24.99 -4.15
CA ALA A 624 -19.87 25.16 -5.55
C ALA A 624 -20.95 24.60 -6.49
N THR A 625 -22.10 25.27 -6.56
CA THR A 625 -23.11 24.95 -7.58
C THR A 625 -22.53 25.28 -8.96
N PRO A 626 -22.43 24.36 -9.92
CA PRO A 626 -22.03 24.70 -11.27
C PRO A 626 -23.19 25.43 -11.96
N SER A 627 -23.02 26.70 -12.28
CA SER A 627 -23.96 27.43 -13.14
C SER A 627 -24.00 26.77 -14.53
N PRO A 628 -25.17 26.31 -15.02
CA PRO A 628 -25.27 25.67 -16.32
C PRO A 628 -25.41 26.75 -17.40
N THR A 629 -24.30 27.36 -17.82
CA THR A 629 -24.08 28.00 -19.14
C THR A 629 -22.82 28.84 -19.06
N THR A 630 -21.74 28.49 -19.78
CA THR A 630 -21.08 29.43 -20.72
C THR A 630 -20.21 28.64 -21.69
N THR A 631 -20.57 28.74 -22.96
CA THR A 631 -19.84 28.29 -24.14
C THR A 631 -18.52 29.05 -24.29
N THR A 632 -17.44 28.36 -24.68
CA THR A 632 -16.21 28.85 -25.35
C THR A 632 -15.90 30.35 -25.30
N SER A 633 -14.85 30.71 -24.55
CA SER A 633 -13.91 31.75 -24.98
C SER A 633 -12.53 31.54 -24.34
N THR A 634 -11.53 31.35 -25.20
CA THR A 634 -10.10 31.46 -24.92
C THR A 634 -9.73 32.87 -24.45
N SER A 635 -9.17 33.00 -23.24
CA SER A 635 -8.31 34.13 -22.88
C SER A 635 -7.30 33.73 -21.80
N THR A 636 -6.03 33.87 -22.15
CA THR A 636 -4.85 33.83 -21.30
C THR A 636 -4.81 35.05 -20.38
N SER A 637 -4.95 34.87 -19.06
CA SER A 637 -4.47 35.83 -18.06
C SER A 637 -4.23 35.16 -16.71
N THR A 638 -2.96 35.13 -16.31
CA THR A 638 -2.45 34.82 -14.97
C THR A 638 -2.79 35.94 -13.98
N SER A 639 -3.83 35.76 -13.18
CA SER A 639 -3.98 36.38 -11.86
C SER A 639 -5.01 35.58 -11.06
N ILE A 640 -4.54 34.86 -10.03
CA ILE A 640 -5.40 34.21 -9.05
C ILE A 640 -5.82 35.31 -8.07
N ASP A 641 -7.06 35.75 -8.16
CA ASP A 641 -7.69 36.65 -7.19
C ASP A 641 -8.21 35.79 -6.03
N THR A 642 -7.59 35.91 -4.85
CA THR A 642 -7.80 35.07 -3.66
C THR A 642 -8.95 35.53 -2.76
N THR A 643 -9.95 36.22 -3.29
CA THR A 643 -11.11 36.67 -2.51
C THR A 643 -12.43 36.15 -3.09
N THR A 644 -12.81 34.93 -2.73
CA THR A 644 -14.17 34.38 -2.92
C THR A 644 -14.52 33.40 -1.79
N PRO A 645 -15.80 33.26 -1.42
CA PRO A 645 -16.23 32.79 -0.09
C PRO A 645 -15.99 31.29 0.12
N GLN A 646 -15.83 30.93 1.40
CA GLN A 646 -15.64 29.58 1.95
C GLN A 646 -16.47 28.51 1.22
N SER A 647 -15.81 27.77 0.33
CA SER A 647 -16.30 26.49 -0.17
C SER A 647 -15.52 25.44 0.58
N SER A 648 -16.13 24.82 1.59
CA SER A 648 -15.53 23.72 2.34
C SER A 648 -15.24 22.58 1.37
N SER A 649 -13.97 22.23 1.15
CA SER A 649 -13.63 21.12 0.25
C SER A 649 -14.19 19.81 0.78
N ALA A 650 -14.57 18.89 -0.13
CA ALA A 650 -15.11 17.59 0.22
C ALA A 650 -14.05 16.46 0.12
N GLY A 651 -12.76 16.77 0.32
CA GLY A 651 -11.64 15.83 0.18
C GLY A 651 -11.14 15.67 -1.25
N TYR A 652 -10.39 14.61 -1.54
CA TYR A 652 -9.76 14.34 -2.84
C TYR A 652 -10.35 13.08 -3.49
N TYR A 653 -10.70 13.19 -4.77
CA TYR A 653 -11.06 12.05 -5.60
C TYR A 653 -9.83 11.19 -5.92
N THR A 654 -10.03 9.89 -6.17
CA THR A 654 -8.96 8.97 -6.57
C THR A 654 -8.46 9.25 -7.99
N THR A 655 -9.30 9.76 -8.89
CA THR A 655 -8.95 10.08 -10.29
C THR A 655 -8.88 11.58 -10.52
N PRO A 656 -8.10 12.09 -11.50
CA PRO A 656 -8.05 13.52 -11.80
C PRO A 656 -9.33 13.99 -12.52
N SER A 657 -9.67 15.27 -12.38
CA SER A 657 -10.81 15.91 -13.04
C SER A 657 -10.70 15.94 -14.56
N THR A 658 -9.48 15.86 -15.08
CA THR A 658 -9.15 15.79 -16.50
C THR A 658 -9.25 14.37 -17.09
N LEU A 659 -9.51 13.35 -16.27
CA LEU A 659 -9.73 11.98 -16.73
C LEU A 659 -11.08 11.90 -17.45
N HIS A 660 -11.10 12.29 -18.72
CA HIS A 660 -12.24 12.13 -19.60
C HIS A 660 -12.19 10.79 -20.33
N GLN A 661 -13.34 10.30 -20.78
CA GLN A 661 -13.42 9.10 -21.61
C GLN A 661 -12.54 9.28 -22.86
N THR A 662 -11.45 8.53 -22.94
CA THR A 662 -10.70 8.39 -24.18
C THR A 662 -11.12 7.10 -24.88
N PRO A 663 -10.96 7.00 -26.22
CA PRO A 663 -11.25 5.75 -26.94
C PRO A 663 -10.47 4.53 -26.39
N THR A 664 -9.29 4.75 -25.81
CA THR A 664 -8.44 3.69 -25.26
C THR A 664 -8.68 3.43 -23.77
N HIS A 665 -9.19 4.41 -23.01
CA HIS A 665 -9.39 4.29 -21.56
C HIS A 665 -10.77 4.82 -21.14
N PRO A 666 -11.78 3.94 -21.09
CA PRO A 666 -13.06 4.24 -20.49
C PRO A 666 -12.89 4.54 -19.00
N ALA A 667 -13.44 5.68 -18.57
CA ALA A 667 -13.45 6.16 -17.19
C ALA A 667 -14.37 5.32 -16.28
N PRO A 668 -14.19 5.34 -14.95
CA PRO A 668 -15.10 4.69 -14.00
C PRO A 668 -16.52 5.30 -14.08
N LEU A 669 -17.51 4.57 -13.57
CA LEU A 669 -18.91 5.03 -13.50
C LEU A 669 -19.05 6.33 -12.70
N PHE A 670 -18.30 6.46 -11.63
CA PHE A 670 -18.22 7.64 -10.77
C PHE A 670 -16.84 7.68 -10.11
N ARG A 671 -16.44 8.87 -9.65
CA ARG A 671 -15.14 9.08 -8.99
C ARG A 671 -15.30 8.81 -7.49
N LEU A 672 -14.42 8.00 -6.93
CA LEU A 672 -14.41 7.67 -5.51
C LEU A 672 -13.53 8.64 -4.73
N LYS A 673 -13.81 8.81 -3.44
CA LYS A 673 -12.91 9.45 -2.46
C LYS A 673 -12.53 8.39 -1.43
N ALA A 674 -11.32 7.88 -1.49
CA ALA A 674 -10.87 6.83 -0.56
C ALA A 674 -10.42 7.47 0.77
N GLY A 675 -11.24 7.31 1.81
CA GLY A 675 -10.96 7.77 3.18
C GLY A 675 -10.52 6.65 4.14
N THR A 676 -10.88 5.40 3.88
CA THR A 676 -10.59 4.26 4.77
C THR A 676 -9.24 3.60 4.48
N ASP A 677 -8.54 3.16 5.51
CA ASP A 677 -7.34 2.33 5.38
C ASP A 677 -7.70 0.88 5.01
N ALA A 678 -6.98 0.33 4.03
CA ALA A 678 -7.20 -1.02 3.49
C ALA A 678 -5.88 -1.79 3.37
N SER A 679 -5.67 -2.55 2.29
CA SER A 679 -4.36 -3.18 1.99
C SER A 679 -3.26 -2.14 1.75
N THR A 680 -3.65 -0.93 1.38
CA THR A 680 -2.79 0.26 1.35
C THR A 680 -3.40 1.33 2.25
N PRO A 681 -2.62 2.34 2.69
CA PRO A 681 -3.15 3.42 3.51
C PRO A 681 -4.26 4.20 2.78
N SER A 682 -5.06 4.95 3.50
CA SER A 682 -6.03 5.86 2.91
C SER A 682 -5.33 6.98 2.13
N PRO A 683 -5.60 7.17 0.82
CA PRO A 683 -5.06 8.31 0.07
C PRO A 683 -5.41 9.65 0.72
N ASN A 684 -6.66 9.86 1.15
CA ASN A 684 -7.05 11.11 1.81
C ASN A 684 -6.40 11.27 3.19
N GLY A 685 -6.21 10.19 3.94
CA GLY A 685 -5.45 10.22 5.20
C GLY A 685 -4.00 10.64 5.00
N VAL A 686 -3.32 10.04 4.01
CA VAL A 686 -1.94 10.42 3.67
C VAL A 686 -1.86 11.85 3.13
N ILE A 687 -2.83 12.29 2.32
CA ILE A 687 -2.89 13.68 1.83
C ILE A 687 -3.04 14.66 3.00
N ALA A 688 -3.97 14.42 3.92
CA ALA A 688 -4.17 15.28 5.09
C ALA A 688 -2.89 15.40 5.92
N ARG A 689 -2.19 14.29 6.16
CA ARG A 689 -0.88 14.29 6.83
C ARG A 689 0.18 15.07 6.05
N ASN A 690 0.29 14.85 4.75
CA ASN A 690 1.26 15.57 3.90
C ASN A 690 1.01 17.08 3.93
N LEU A 691 -0.25 17.50 3.84
CA LEU A 691 -0.65 18.90 3.93
C LEU A 691 -0.25 19.53 5.27
N LEU A 692 -0.44 18.83 6.40
CA LEU A 692 0.01 19.30 7.71
C LEU A 692 1.53 19.46 7.77
N ARG A 693 2.28 18.45 7.32
CA ARG A 693 3.75 18.50 7.29
C ARG A 693 4.26 19.64 6.40
N LEU A 694 3.67 19.79 5.20
CA LEU A 694 4.01 20.88 4.28
C LEU A 694 3.63 22.25 4.85
N SER A 695 2.51 22.38 5.58
CA SER A 695 2.11 23.64 6.20
C SER A 695 3.18 24.17 7.16
N THR A 696 3.77 23.27 7.97
CA THR A 696 4.81 23.61 8.95
C THR A 696 6.18 23.76 8.31
N LEU A 697 6.56 22.89 7.36
CA LEU A 697 7.84 22.99 6.66
C LEU A 697 7.94 24.28 5.83
N LEU A 698 6.85 24.69 5.17
CA LEU A 698 6.84 25.82 4.24
C LEU A 698 6.31 27.12 4.85
N GLU A 699 5.80 27.08 6.08
CA GLU A 699 5.06 28.18 6.73
C GLU A 699 3.92 28.69 5.82
N ASP A 700 3.02 27.79 5.43
CA ASP A 700 1.90 28.09 4.54
C ASP A 700 0.59 27.50 5.08
N ASP A 701 -0.19 28.37 5.72
CA ASP A 701 -1.46 28.02 6.35
C ASP A 701 -2.52 27.53 5.35
N THR A 702 -2.34 27.78 4.05
CA THR A 702 -3.24 27.23 3.02
C THR A 702 -3.25 25.71 3.05
N TYR A 703 -2.09 25.06 3.27
CA TYR A 703 -2.04 23.61 3.39
C TYR A 703 -2.71 23.12 4.69
N ARG A 704 -2.57 23.85 5.80
CA ARG A 704 -3.25 23.51 7.06
C ARG A 704 -4.77 23.56 6.91
N ARG A 705 -5.29 24.60 6.24
CA ARG A 705 -6.74 24.70 5.93
C ARG A 705 -7.21 23.56 5.04
N LEU A 706 -6.46 23.22 3.99
CA LEU A 706 -6.80 22.07 3.14
C LEU A 706 -6.77 20.75 3.92
N ALA A 707 -5.84 20.58 4.88
CA ALA A 707 -5.80 19.39 5.73
C ALA A 707 -7.07 19.29 6.59
N ARG A 708 -7.49 20.41 7.21
CA ARG A 708 -8.74 20.48 7.96
C ARG A 708 -9.94 20.13 7.09
N ASP A 709 -10.09 20.78 5.94
CA ASP A 709 -11.19 20.50 5.00
C ASP A 709 -11.21 19.03 4.58
N THR A 710 -10.03 18.43 4.33
CA THR A 710 -9.91 17.01 3.95
C THR A 710 -10.39 16.09 5.07
N VAL A 711 -10.06 16.40 6.32
CA VAL A 711 -10.48 15.63 7.49
C VAL A 711 -11.97 15.81 7.76
N SER A 712 -12.46 17.05 7.76
CA SER A 712 -13.88 17.39 7.94
C SER A 712 -14.77 16.75 6.87
N ALA A 713 -14.24 16.54 5.66
CA ALA A 713 -14.93 15.83 4.59
C ALA A 713 -15.25 14.36 4.90
N PHE A 714 -14.69 13.76 5.96
CA PHE A 714 -15.06 12.39 6.39
C PHE A 714 -15.58 12.37 7.83
N ALA A 715 -15.95 13.52 8.40
CA ALA A 715 -16.22 13.62 9.83
C ALA A 715 -17.36 12.69 10.29
N VAL A 716 -18.44 12.60 9.51
CA VAL A 716 -19.59 11.76 9.83
C VAL A 716 -19.19 10.28 9.91
N GLU A 717 -18.43 9.81 8.94
CA GLU A 717 -17.98 8.43 8.83
C GLU A 717 -16.93 8.09 9.91
N VAL A 718 -16.02 9.04 10.19
CA VAL A 718 -14.99 8.88 11.22
C VAL A 718 -15.64 8.80 12.61
N MET A 719 -16.60 9.67 12.94
CA MET A 719 -17.31 9.60 14.22
C MET A 719 -18.08 8.28 14.41
N GLN A 720 -18.63 7.71 13.34
CA GLN A 720 -19.35 6.44 13.43
C GLN A 720 -18.41 5.23 13.53
N HIS A 721 -17.28 5.28 12.82
CA HIS A 721 -16.41 4.13 12.59
C HIS A 721 -14.91 4.50 12.63
N PRO A 722 -14.38 5.08 13.73
CA PRO A 722 -13.05 5.70 13.75
C PRO A 722 -11.91 4.72 13.43
N PHE A 723 -12.07 3.45 13.83
CA PHE A 723 -11.11 2.36 13.57
C PHE A 723 -10.85 2.03 12.08
N LEU A 724 -11.64 2.57 11.14
CA LEU A 724 -11.43 2.38 9.70
C LEU A 724 -10.71 3.56 9.04
N PHE A 725 -10.49 4.64 9.78
CA PHE A 725 -9.92 5.90 9.32
C PHE A 725 -8.69 6.29 10.15
N VAL A 726 -7.91 5.30 10.60
CA VAL A 726 -6.77 5.53 11.48
C VAL A 726 -5.73 6.47 10.88
N GLY A 727 -5.58 6.48 9.54
CA GLY A 727 -4.73 7.44 8.83
C GLY A 727 -5.25 8.87 8.86
N LEU A 728 -6.57 9.09 8.92
CA LEU A 728 -7.17 10.42 9.14
C LEU A 728 -7.11 10.82 10.62
N LEU A 729 -7.24 9.88 11.56
CA LEU A 729 -7.08 10.17 12.99
C LEU A 729 -5.68 10.70 13.31
N ASP A 730 -4.64 10.22 12.62
CA ASP A 730 -3.31 10.83 12.70
C ASP A 730 -3.34 12.33 12.32
N ALA A 731 -4.03 12.70 11.24
CA ALA A 731 -4.18 14.11 10.87
C ALA A 731 -5.04 14.91 11.86
N VAL A 732 -6.05 14.31 12.48
CA VAL A 732 -6.83 14.92 13.59
C VAL A 732 -5.89 15.32 14.73
N VAL A 733 -4.98 14.44 15.16
CA VAL A 733 -4.01 14.78 16.22
C VAL A 733 -3.16 15.99 15.83
N GLY A 734 -2.66 16.04 14.60
CA GLY A 734 -1.83 17.17 14.14
C GLY A 734 -2.60 18.49 14.02
N LEU A 735 -3.91 18.44 13.75
CA LEU A 735 -4.80 19.61 13.71
C LEU A 735 -5.11 20.14 15.12
N GLU A 736 -5.43 19.24 16.05
CA GLU A 736 -5.90 19.59 17.39
C GLU A 736 -4.76 19.89 18.38
N VAL A 737 -3.72 19.06 18.36
CA VAL A 737 -2.55 19.22 19.25
C VAL A 737 -1.50 20.17 18.63
N GLY A 738 -1.51 20.29 17.31
CA GLY A 738 -0.55 21.06 16.55
C GLY A 738 0.67 20.24 16.11
N VAL A 739 1.41 20.82 15.16
CA VAL A 739 2.62 20.22 14.57
C VAL A 739 3.85 20.93 15.12
N LYS A 740 4.76 20.17 15.72
CA LYS A 740 6.06 20.65 16.20
C LYS A 740 7.06 20.74 15.05
N GLY A 741 7.45 21.96 14.67
CA GLY A 741 8.53 22.20 13.71
C GLY A 741 9.87 22.36 14.43
N VAL A 742 10.85 21.52 14.10
CA VAL A 742 12.23 21.65 14.60
C VAL A 742 13.17 22.03 13.45
N VAL A 743 13.71 23.24 13.50
CA VAL A 743 14.65 23.76 12.49
C VAL A 743 16.05 23.82 13.09
N GLY A 744 16.97 23.00 12.58
CA GLY A 744 18.39 23.12 12.91
C GLY A 744 19.07 24.18 12.05
N VAL A 745 19.63 25.20 12.69
CA VAL A 745 20.34 26.30 12.02
C VAL A 745 21.84 26.09 12.17
N ILE A 746 22.54 25.96 11.04
CA ILE A 746 23.99 25.83 10.98
C ILE A 746 24.58 27.18 10.56
N GLY A 747 25.25 27.85 11.51
CA GLY A 747 25.78 29.20 11.32
C GLY A 747 27.28 29.34 11.54
N GLN A 748 27.94 28.41 12.24
CA GLN A 748 29.38 28.41 12.50
C GLN A 748 30.11 27.31 11.71
N ASN A 749 31.33 27.63 11.23
CA ASN A 749 32.23 26.64 10.66
C ASN A 749 32.82 25.73 11.76
N ASP A 750 33.22 24.52 11.39
CA ASP A 750 33.79 23.51 12.30
C ASP A 750 35.10 23.94 12.98
N ASP A 751 35.66 25.10 12.62
CA ASP A 751 37.05 25.52 12.87
C ASP A 751 37.22 26.69 13.88
N VAL A 752 36.16 27.07 14.60
CA VAL A 752 36.18 28.23 15.52
C VAL A 752 36.30 27.83 17.00
N GLY A 753 36.77 26.61 17.28
CA GLY A 753 36.91 26.06 18.63
C GLY A 753 38.30 26.18 19.28
N LEU A 754 39.31 26.72 18.60
CA LEU A 754 40.60 27.02 19.22
C LEU A 754 40.64 28.52 19.58
N GLY A 755 40.74 28.82 20.88
CA GLY A 755 40.83 30.18 21.38
C GLY A 755 42.04 30.92 20.78
N GLU A 756 42.01 32.26 20.77
CA GLU A 756 43.15 33.07 20.30
C GLU A 756 44.45 32.69 21.04
N ASP A 757 44.37 32.29 22.31
CA ASP A 757 45.50 31.81 23.12
C ASP A 757 46.15 30.51 22.59
N GLU A 758 45.37 29.60 21.98
CA GLU A 758 45.90 28.34 21.40
C GLU A 758 46.50 28.56 20.01
N ARG A 759 46.00 29.57 19.27
CA ARG A 759 46.57 30.00 17.99
C ARG A 759 47.88 30.76 18.17
N GLU A 760 48.05 31.45 19.30
CA GLU A 760 49.30 32.12 19.67
C GLU A 760 50.35 31.08 20.13
N ALA A 761 49.95 30.07 20.91
CA ALA A 761 50.81 28.93 21.26
C ALA A 761 51.29 28.11 20.04
N ALA A 762 50.45 27.98 19.00
CA ALA A 762 50.82 27.31 17.75
C ALA A 762 51.72 28.17 16.82
N ARG A 763 51.78 29.49 17.03
CA ARG A 763 52.63 30.41 16.25
C ARG A 763 54.00 30.65 16.88
N GLU A 764 54.14 30.45 18.20
CA GLU A 764 55.40 30.64 18.91
C GLU A 764 56.28 29.37 19.04
N GLY A 765 55.81 28.22 18.54
CA GLY A 765 56.55 26.95 18.57
C GLY A 765 57.42 26.69 17.33
N ASP A 766 58.47 27.49 17.10
CA ASP A 766 59.54 27.11 16.15
C ASP A 766 60.55 26.18 16.84
N ALA A 767 60.33 24.87 16.72
CA ALA A 767 61.37 23.84 16.57
C ALA A 767 60.75 22.43 16.68
N GLY A 768 60.46 21.86 15.51
CA GLY A 768 60.39 20.42 15.18
C GLY A 768 59.85 19.42 16.21
N VAL A 769 58.63 18.92 15.98
CA VAL A 769 58.24 17.50 16.16
C VAL A 769 57.01 17.23 15.27
N GLU A 770 57.15 16.41 14.24
CA GLU A 770 56.04 15.62 13.68
C GLU A 770 55.46 14.77 14.83
N ASN A 771 54.13 14.80 15.04
CA ASN A 771 53.34 14.01 16.02
C ASN A 771 52.65 14.79 17.16
N VAL A 772 51.90 15.86 16.85
CA VAL A 772 50.91 16.43 17.79
C VAL A 772 49.47 15.97 17.46
N GLU A 773 49.19 15.54 16.23
CA GLU A 773 47.86 14.99 15.87
C GLU A 773 47.62 13.55 16.36
N GLU A 774 48.66 12.77 16.66
CA GLU A 774 48.51 11.40 17.20
C GLU A 774 48.35 11.37 18.73
N GLY A 775 48.82 12.40 19.45
CA GLY A 775 48.81 12.44 20.92
C GLY A 775 47.46 12.77 21.55
N LEU A 776 46.63 13.58 20.88
CA LEU A 776 45.28 13.92 21.36
C LEU A 776 44.19 12.90 20.99
N ARG A 777 44.49 11.96 20.06
CA ARG A 777 43.55 10.88 19.69
C ARG A 777 43.46 9.77 20.75
N ALA A 778 44.39 9.72 21.70
CA ALA A 778 44.53 8.59 22.63
C ALA A 778 43.76 8.74 23.96
N THR A 779 43.14 9.89 24.26
CA THR A 779 42.60 10.14 25.62
C THR A 779 41.10 10.46 25.70
N THR A 780 40.38 10.66 24.58
CA THR A 780 38.93 10.95 24.62
C THR A 780 38.04 10.14 23.68
N GLY A 781 38.58 9.30 22.78
CA GLY A 781 37.80 8.33 22.00
C GLY A 781 36.69 8.89 21.08
N ALA A 782 36.48 10.20 21.03
CA ALA A 782 35.49 10.85 20.18
C ALA A 782 36.19 11.70 19.11
N SER A 783 36.04 11.30 17.83
CA SER A 783 36.24 12.23 16.71
C SER A 783 35.36 13.46 16.92
N PRO A 784 35.81 14.69 16.64
CA PRO A 784 34.90 15.83 16.57
C PRO A 784 33.79 15.48 15.56
N LEU A 785 32.55 15.41 16.03
CA LEU A 785 31.39 15.38 15.13
C LEU A 785 31.37 16.75 14.43
N ALA A 786 31.40 16.77 13.10
CA ALA A 786 31.19 18.01 12.35
C ALA A 786 29.93 18.71 12.86
N ALA A 787 29.95 20.04 13.00
CA ALA A 787 28.88 20.84 13.59
C ALA A 787 27.52 20.56 12.94
N ARG A 788 27.50 20.30 11.62
CA ARG A 788 26.31 19.86 10.88
C ARG A 788 25.70 18.58 11.46
N GLU A 789 26.51 17.57 11.73
CA GLU A 789 26.06 16.28 12.26
C GLU A 789 25.56 16.41 13.69
N ALA A 790 26.22 17.25 14.50
CA ALA A 790 25.76 17.57 15.85
C ALA A 790 24.38 18.25 15.83
N VAL A 791 24.17 19.23 14.95
CA VAL A 791 22.88 19.92 14.78
C VAL A 791 21.80 18.96 14.31
N ILE A 792 22.08 18.11 13.31
CA ILE A 792 21.12 17.11 12.79
C ILE A 792 20.68 16.15 13.89
N ARG A 793 21.64 15.56 14.59
CA ARG A 793 21.36 14.62 15.68
C ARG A 793 20.55 15.28 16.79
N ARG A 794 20.88 16.53 17.15
CA ARG A 794 20.13 17.27 18.18
C ARG A 794 18.73 17.64 17.71
N ALA A 795 18.56 18.05 16.45
CA ALA A 795 17.25 18.36 15.86
C ALA A 795 16.33 17.13 15.82
N ARG A 796 16.85 15.97 15.39
CA ARG A 796 16.11 14.70 15.41
C ARG A 796 15.72 14.28 16.82
N ALA A 797 16.65 14.40 17.78
CA ALA A 797 16.37 14.09 19.18
C ALA A 797 15.28 15.01 19.78
N GLU A 798 15.25 16.29 19.40
CA GLU A 798 14.25 17.26 19.87
C GLU A 798 12.87 17.03 19.23
N ALA A 799 12.83 16.61 17.96
CA ALA A 799 11.59 16.21 17.30
C ALA A 799 11.01 14.92 17.90
N GLY A 800 11.89 14.05 18.41
CA GLY A 800 11.55 12.77 19.01
C GLY A 800 11.08 11.75 17.98
N SER A 801 10.53 10.64 18.46
CA SER A 801 10.02 9.57 17.61
C SER A 801 8.77 9.97 16.83
N ALA A 802 8.15 11.12 17.12
CA ALA A 802 6.95 11.60 16.44
C ALA A 802 7.20 12.17 15.02
N ALA A 803 8.45 12.34 14.59
CA ALA A 803 8.79 12.91 13.29
C ALA A 803 8.22 12.14 12.08
N SER A 804 7.80 10.88 12.26
CA SER A 804 7.16 10.09 11.20
C SER A 804 5.62 10.21 11.15
N THR A 805 5.03 10.99 12.05
CA THR A 805 3.57 11.22 12.20
C THR A 805 3.14 12.59 11.64
N SER A 806 1.89 12.98 11.83
CA SER A 806 1.42 14.34 11.52
C SER A 806 1.94 15.42 12.50
N THR A 807 2.51 15.05 13.64
CA THR A 807 2.70 15.97 14.78
C THR A 807 4.09 16.56 14.89
N ALA A 808 5.05 16.15 14.06
CA ALA A 808 6.38 16.75 14.05
C ALA A 808 7.02 16.74 12.66
N VAL A 809 7.86 17.74 12.39
CA VAL A 809 8.70 17.82 11.19
C VAL A 809 10.08 18.35 11.55
N VAL A 810 11.09 17.91 10.80
CA VAL A 810 12.48 18.35 10.99
C VAL A 810 13.00 19.00 9.72
N SER A 811 13.63 20.16 9.85
CA SER A 811 14.34 20.81 8.75
C SER A 811 15.72 21.29 9.18
N ILE A 812 16.61 21.43 8.20
CA ILE A 812 17.97 21.96 8.42
C ILE A 812 18.19 23.09 7.44
N ILE A 813 18.68 24.22 7.95
CA ILE A 813 19.17 25.31 7.12
C ILE A 813 20.65 25.58 7.41
N ASP A 814 21.43 25.70 6.35
CA ASP A 814 22.82 26.12 6.43
C ASP A 814 22.92 27.57 5.92
N VAL A 815 23.30 28.46 6.84
CA VAL A 815 23.40 29.91 6.58
C VAL A 815 24.85 30.38 6.51
N ARG A 816 25.82 29.45 6.50
CA ARG A 816 27.25 29.78 6.42
C ARG A 816 27.61 30.38 5.07
N THR A 817 28.55 31.31 5.08
CA THR A 817 29.16 31.91 3.88
C THR A 817 30.60 31.45 3.78
N THR A 818 31.06 30.90 2.65
CA THR A 818 32.50 30.69 2.46
C THR A 818 33.20 32.04 2.23
N GLY A 819 34.48 32.14 2.59
CA GLY A 819 35.25 33.40 2.58
C GLY A 819 35.47 34.04 1.20
N ASP A 820 35.18 33.31 0.13
CA ASP A 820 34.84 33.86 -1.19
C ASP A 820 33.33 33.70 -1.36
N THR A 821 32.67 34.67 -2.00
CA THR A 821 31.21 34.83 -2.22
C THR A 821 30.44 33.64 -2.83
N THR A 822 31.03 32.45 -2.89
CA THR A 822 30.39 31.16 -3.17
C THR A 822 29.67 30.61 -1.94
N VAL A 823 28.60 29.85 -2.16
CA VAL A 823 27.79 29.20 -1.13
C VAL A 823 28.26 27.74 -1.04
N SER A 824 28.45 27.18 0.17
CA SER A 824 28.83 25.76 0.33
C SER A 824 27.81 24.81 -0.32
N GLU A 825 28.21 23.62 -0.77
CA GLU A 825 27.27 22.66 -1.37
C GLU A 825 26.10 22.33 -0.43
N SER A 826 26.35 22.26 0.89
CA SER A 826 25.31 22.08 1.89
C SER A 826 24.37 23.29 2.01
N ALA A 827 24.89 24.51 1.93
CA ALA A 827 24.07 25.72 1.93
C ALA A 827 23.30 25.91 0.60
N GLN A 828 23.80 25.37 -0.52
CA GLN A 828 23.03 25.30 -1.77
C GLN A 828 21.84 24.35 -1.64
N LYS A 829 22.02 23.20 -0.97
CA LYS A 829 20.96 22.20 -0.74
C LYS A 829 19.82 22.68 0.16
N SER A 830 20.04 23.68 1.02
CA SER A 830 19.02 24.24 1.93
C SER A 830 18.53 25.65 1.54
N ASN A 831 18.94 26.16 0.38
CA ASN A 831 18.65 27.55 -0.01
C ASN A 831 17.19 27.74 -0.45
N TRP A 832 16.60 26.73 -1.07
CA TRP A 832 15.24 26.83 -1.57
C TRP A 832 14.25 26.96 -0.42
N LEU A 833 14.36 26.13 0.61
CA LEU A 833 13.50 26.15 1.78
C LEU A 833 13.64 27.47 2.54
N ARG A 834 14.88 27.95 2.72
CA ARG A 834 15.15 29.25 3.37
C ARG A 834 14.48 30.42 2.65
N THR A 835 14.35 30.35 1.32
CA THR A 835 13.71 31.41 0.53
C THR A 835 12.20 31.23 0.41
N ARG A 836 11.71 29.98 0.44
CA ARG A 836 10.29 29.62 0.36
C ARG A 836 9.55 29.80 1.69
N ASN A 837 10.22 29.56 2.82
CA ASN A 837 9.66 29.69 4.16
C ASN A 837 9.94 31.11 4.73
N LEU A 838 8.87 31.82 5.08
CA LEU A 838 8.95 33.22 5.52
C LEU A 838 9.69 33.39 6.87
N LEU A 839 9.58 32.42 7.79
CA LEU A 839 10.27 32.47 9.08
C LEU A 839 11.79 32.34 8.94
N LEU A 840 12.26 31.65 7.89
CA LEU A 840 13.67 31.29 7.72
C LEU A 840 14.45 32.33 6.91
N ARG A 841 13.75 33.16 6.13
CA ARG A 841 14.34 34.12 5.18
C ARG A 841 15.30 35.11 5.84
N ASP A 842 14.98 35.56 7.05
CA ASP A 842 15.73 36.59 7.75
C ASP A 842 16.81 36.06 8.69
N ILE A 843 16.95 34.73 8.82
CA ILE A 843 18.01 34.13 9.61
C ILE A 843 19.37 34.48 9.00
N ARG A 844 20.30 34.95 9.85
CA ARG A 844 21.66 35.40 9.48
C ARG A 844 22.72 34.42 10.00
N PRO A 845 23.92 34.38 9.39
CA PRO A 845 25.05 33.60 9.91
C PRO A 845 25.33 33.95 11.39
N GLY A 846 25.63 32.96 12.21
CA GLY A 846 25.70 33.12 13.67
C GLY A 846 26.01 31.79 14.37
N LYS A 847 25.62 31.63 15.64
CA LYS A 847 25.78 30.35 16.36
C LYS A 847 24.96 29.23 15.72
N ASN A 848 25.31 27.98 16.06
CA ASN A 848 24.44 26.83 15.79
C ASN A 848 23.35 26.76 16.86
N TYR A 849 22.09 26.57 16.46
CA TYR A 849 20.96 26.47 17.37
C TYR A 849 19.80 25.70 16.74
N LEU A 850 18.85 25.27 17.56
CA LEU A 850 17.53 24.83 17.10
C LEU A 850 16.50 25.94 17.30
N LEU A 851 15.66 26.15 16.29
CA LEU A 851 14.40 26.87 16.42
C LEU A 851 13.27 25.83 16.51
N VAL A 852 12.62 25.75 17.67
CA VAL A 852 11.51 24.82 17.92
C VAL A 852 10.22 25.60 17.96
N CYS A 853 9.33 25.36 17.00
CA CYS A 853 8.04 26.03 16.87
C CYS A 853 6.89 25.04 17.13
N GLU A 854 6.00 25.37 18.05
CA GLU A 854 4.87 24.54 18.46
C GLU A 854 3.72 25.45 18.92
N ALA A 855 2.49 25.13 18.49
CA ALA A 855 1.27 25.87 18.86
C ALA A 855 1.37 27.42 18.71
N GLY A 856 2.03 27.89 17.65
CA GLY A 856 2.18 29.33 17.37
C GLY A 856 3.26 30.05 18.20
N THR A 857 4.06 29.31 18.98
CA THR A 857 5.20 29.85 19.73
C THR A 857 6.50 29.22 19.23
N CYS A 858 7.59 29.99 19.16
CA CYS A 858 8.91 29.47 18.82
C CYS A 858 9.91 29.77 19.94
N ARG A 859 10.74 28.78 20.28
CA ARG A 859 11.84 28.92 21.23
C ARG A 859 13.18 28.53 20.60
N VAL A 860 14.25 29.12 21.08
CA VAL A 860 15.62 28.85 20.61
C VAL A 860 16.34 27.96 21.63
N ILE A 861 17.04 26.94 21.14
CA ILE A 861 17.92 26.06 21.91
C ILE A 861 19.32 26.18 21.34
N ASP A 862 20.25 26.80 22.07
CA ASP A 862 21.66 26.85 21.68
C ASP A 862 22.27 25.43 21.65
N ILE A 863 23.11 25.15 20.65
CA ILE A 863 23.80 23.86 20.47
C ILE A 863 25.29 23.98 20.77
#